data_AF-A0A416DWD4-F1
#
_entry.id   AF-A0A416DWD4-F1
#
_cell.length_a   1.000
_cell.length_b   1.000
_cell.length_c   1.000
_cell.angle_alpha   90.00
_cell.angle_beta   90.00
_cell.angle_gamma   90.00
#
_symmetry.space_group_name_H-M   'P 1'
#
loop_
_entity.id
_entity.type
_entity.pdbx_description
1 polymer ?
#
loop_
_entity_poly.entity_id
_entity_poly.type
_entity_poly.pdbx_seq_one_letter_code
_entity_poly.pdbx_strand_id
1 'polypeptide(L)'
;MNLKKKLEDKVNKRKCLILSYQTIMLIALMLIFYVIYPSIRYDYINGKQVVGIENISGYNSYNIVDNTFNVIGDDPNFTITDDLEYINIVDIKFEQAVEDDIDIAVYYAKKTEQFSEKNVRYSKIKKGESDIKFYLKKNKYKYIRLDVEKDFILDKIELNGKRLEKNDVKFTISICIFLVIAILGAINIKNRYDKINAFLFKTVKQLDGILKQLDKKIEKIFTVVGIIMGCLFAVLIPPEQVPDEPAQYSMIENEFGFSGYYNEIYKYYEDIGATNVVRNYDVKQSKESLKKHSGDRFSKECKWTGKISIKMITHLPQGIAFFIFALLGAPIAVCMYAAEFAAVLFFVIIGYIALKIMPVKKSLLFAIMLLPMNLQQCSSVSYDAVLLPVCFLLTSYIFHLIYDYITVGYKQILCLGALSVVIMLIKPPYLLLLGLLLMLRCEKISFFDSLVYQKIKKFKYCFAVLIIFAIILGCILFRENMYVKVVLACVFNFKRYVVIVFNTLKSYAEFYTVSTIGIMGWLDTKFSICYYLFIIIFLAIIAQKDNINNRYKNGFVLRDRIIMLTIAFLIVVTIITIMFTWTFQIAEMDINVSFIEMAKYLNNTELSLGTQGRYFVPIVFLIYALLYDLVKIKDKVISIVEVIVYPIMFIYVIMQLLQRFWG
;
A
#
# COMPACT_ATOMS: atom_id res chain seq x y z
N MET A 1 -45.53 13.11 39.28
CA MET A 1 -44.14 13.11 39.79
C MET A 1 -43.37 11.79 39.54
N ASN A 2 -44.02 10.62 39.64
CA ASN A 2 -43.34 9.30 39.50
C ASN A 2 -42.86 8.90 38.09
N LEU A 3 -43.46 9.42 37.01
CA LEU A 3 -43.04 9.07 35.64
C LEU A 3 -41.72 9.74 35.24
N LYS A 4 -41.52 10.99 35.66
CA LYS A 4 -40.32 11.80 35.35
C LYS A 4 -39.08 11.22 36.02
N LYS A 5 -39.21 10.80 37.29
CA LYS A 5 -38.14 10.14 38.06
C LYS A 5 -37.78 8.75 37.47
N LYS A 6 -38.78 7.95 37.05
CA LYS A 6 -38.54 6.66 36.35
C LYS A 6 -37.88 6.83 34.98
N LEU A 7 -38.19 7.90 34.24
CA LEU A 7 -37.55 8.23 32.96
C LEU A 7 -36.11 8.72 33.17
N GLU A 8 -35.87 9.57 34.17
CA GLU A 8 -34.53 10.01 34.57
C GLU A 8 -33.66 8.84 35.04
N ASP A 9 -34.20 7.91 35.82
CA ASP A 9 -33.48 6.70 36.26
C ASP A 9 -33.21 5.73 35.11
N LYS A 10 -34.13 5.58 34.14
CA LYS A 10 -33.88 4.79 32.91
C LYS A 10 -32.83 5.43 32.01
N VAL A 11 -32.83 6.75 31.90
CA VAL A 11 -31.83 7.53 31.13
C VAL A 11 -30.47 7.48 31.83
N ASN A 12 -30.42 7.56 33.16
CA ASN A 12 -29.20 7.45 33.95
C ASN A 12 -28.66 6.00 33.95
N LYS A 13 -29.51 4.97 34.04
CA LYS A 13 -29.09 3.57 33.85
C LYS A 13 -28.54 3.32 32.44
N ARG A 14 -29.17 3.85 31.38
CA ARG A 14 -28.63 3.77 30.01
C ARG A 14 -27.32 4.54 29.86
N LYS A 15 -27.17 5.71 30.47
CA LYS A 15 -25.90 6.46 30.49
C LYS A 15 -24.79 5.72 31.25
N CYS A 16 -25.10 5.09 32.39
CA CYS A 16 -24.15 4.25 33.11
C CYS A 16 -23.78 2.98 32.33
N LEU A 17 -24.72 2.37 31.60
CA LEU A 17 -24.46 1.22 30.71
C LEU A 17 -23.60 1.61 29.48
N ILE A 18 -23.80 2.80 28.94
CA ILE A 18 -22.96 3.35 27.85
C ILE A 18 -21.58 3.72 28.36
N LEU A 19 -21.47 4.33 29.55
CA LEU A 19 -20.19 4.58 30.22
C LEU A 19 -19.47 3.26 30.50
N SER A 20 -20.15 2.24 31.02
CA SER A 20 -19.53 0.94 31.30
C SER A 20 -19.08 0.25 30.02
N TYR A 21 -19.82 0.36 28.91
CA TYR A 21 -19.40 -0.21 27.62
C TYR A 21 -18.19 0.54 27.02
N GLN A 22 -18.13 1.86 27.15
CA GLN A 22 -16.97 2.67 26.76
C GLN A 22 -15.74 2.34 27.61
N THR A 23 -15.92 2.17 28.93
CA THR A 23 -14.84 1.74 29.84
C THR A 23 -14.41 0.30 29.56
N ILE A 24 -15.33 -0.60 29.23
CA ILE A 24 -15.02 -1.99 28.84
C ILE A 24 -14.27 -2.04 27.50
N MET A 25 -14.65 -1.23 26.50
CA MET A 25 -13.92 -1.10 25.24
C MET A 25 -12.54 -0.48 25.43
N LEU A 26 -12.41 0.51 26.34
CA LEU A 26 -11.12 1.11 26.69
C LEU A 26 -10.22 0.10 27.41
N ILE A 27 -10.77 -0.68 28.35
CA ILE A 27 -10.08 -1.77 29.05
C ILE A 27 -9.72 -2.89 28.07
N ALA A 28 -10.59 -3.22 27.12
CA ALA A 28 -10.29 -4.18 26.05
C ALA A 28 -9.16 -3.67 25.15
N LEU A 29 -9.17 -2.39 24.77
CA LEU A 29 -8.06 -1.74 24.04
C LEU A 29 -6.76 -1.72 24.85
N MET A 30 -6.83 -1.46 26.16
CA MET A 30 -5.67 -1.48 27.07
C MET A 30 -5.14 -2.91 27.28
N LEU A 31 -6.01 -3.92 27.36
CA LEU A 31 -5.64 -5.34 27.45
C LEU A 31 -5.05 -5.82 26.12
N ILE A 32 -5.61 -5.42 24.98
CA ILE A 32 -5.03 -5.63 23.66
C ILE A 32 -3.64 -4.97 23.61
N PHE A 33 -3.48 -3.74 24.11
CA PHE A 33 -2.20 -3.05 24.16
C PHE A 33 -1.20 -3.75 25.11
N TYR A 34 -1.64 -4.24 26.28
CA TYR A 34 -0.83 -4.98 27.24
C TYR A 34 -0.38 -6.34 26.70
N VAL A 35 -1.24 -7.03 25.94
CA VAL A 35 -0.94 -8.29 25.27
C VAL A 35 0.00 -8.08 24.07
N ILE A 36 -0.12 -6.94 23.37
CA ILE A 36 0.75 -6.59 22.23
C ILE A 36 2.06 -5.92 22.69
N TYR A 37 2.13 -5.36 23.90
CA TYR A 37 3.28 -4.63 24.44
C TYR A 37 4.63 -5.39 24.36
N PRO A 38 4.71 -6.70 24.66
CA PRO A 38 5.94 -7.46 24.47
C PRO A 38 6.37 -7.55 23.00
N SER A 39 5.40 -7.55 22.07
CA SER A 39 5.59 -7.59 20.62
C SER A 39 6.03 -6.25 20.01
N ILE A 40 5.81 -5.12 20.71
CA ILE A 40 6.15 -3.76 20.25
C ILE A 40 7.63 -3.44 20.45
N ARG A 41 8.29 -4.12 21.40
CA ARG A 41 9.66 -3.82 21.82
C ARG A 41 10.70 -4.14 20.74
N TYR A 42 10.35 -5.01 19.80
CA TYR A 42 11.25 -5.45 18.74
C TYR A 42 10.49 -5.71 17.43
N ASP A 43 10.93 -5.11 16.32
CA ASP A 43 10.40 -5.36 14.98
C ASP A 43 11.30 -6.32 14.21
N TYR A 44 10.70 -7.24 13.44
CA TYR A 44 11.43 -8.17 12.57
C TYR A 44 11.58 -7.58 11.17
N ILE A 45 12.75 -6.99 10.90
CA ILE A 45 13.10 -6.43 9.58
C ILE A 45 13.83 -7.48 8.77
N ASN A 46 13.69 -7.45 7.44
CA ASN A 46 14.51 -8.30 6.57
C ASN A 46 15.98 -7.89 6.74
N GLY A 47 16.79 -8.82 7.24
CA GLY A 47 18.21 -8.62 7.45
C GLY A 47 18.99 -9.46 6.44
N LYS A 48 20.11 -8.92 5.99
CA LYS A 48 21.13 -9.65 5.25
C LYS A 48 22.38 -9.66 6.11
N GLN A 49 22.92 -10.84 6.38
CA GLN A 49 24.22 -10.99 7.01
C GLN A 49 25.17 -11.58 5.97
N VAL A 50 26.28 -10.88 5.72
CA VAL A 50 27.39 -11.44 4.97
C VAL A 50 28.29 -12.14 5.97
N VAL A 51 28.60 -13.39 5.67
CA VAL A 51 29.42 -14.28 6.49
C VAL A 51 30.70 -14.56 5.72
N GLY A 52 31.83 -14.20 6.32
CA GLY A 52 33.17 -14.55 5.86
C GLY A 52 33.76 -15.73 6.65
N ILE A 53 35.03 -16.04 6.42
CA ILE A 53 35.73 -17.16 7.07
C ILE A 53 35.87 -16.95 8.57
N GLU A 54 35.97 -15.69 9.00
CA GLU A 54 35.99 -15.28 10.40
C GLU A 54 34.74 -15.69 11.20
N ASN A 55 33.65 -16.07 10.51
CA ASN A 55 32.39 -16.50 11.13
C ASN A 55 32.22 -18.02 11.19
N ILE A 56 33.23 -18.80 10.75
CA ILE A 56 33.21 -20.26 10.81
C ILE A 56 33.51 -20.70 12.25
N SER A 57 32.52 -21.32 12.87
CA SER A 57 32.57 -21.80 14.26
C SER A 57 33.25 -23.15 14.43
N GLY A 58 33.42 -23.90 13.34
CA GLY A 58 34.13 -25.18 13.30
C GLY A 58 34.08 -25.78 11.89
N TYR A 59 35.10 -26.58 11.55
CA TYR A 59 35.20 -27.28 10.28
C TYR A 59 35.83 -28.67 10.47
N ASN A 60 35.58 -29.57 9.54
CA ASN A 60 36.08 -30.94 9.51
C ASN A 60 36.60 -31.25 8.10
N SER A 61 37.70 -32.00 8.01
CA SER A 61 38.28 -32.52 6.76
C SER A 61 38.58 -31.46 5.69
N TYR A 62 38.82 -30.21 6.09
CA TYR A 62 39.37 -29.15 5.26
C TYR A 62 40.73 -28.67 5.75
N ASN A 63 41.64 -28.37 4.82
CA ASN A 63 42.76 -27.47 5.02
C ASN A 63 42.42 -26.10 4.40
N ILE A 64 42.19 -25.11 5.25
CA ILE A 64 41.75 -23.77 4.84
C ILE A 64 42.96 -22.83 4.84
N VAL A 65 43.28 -22.25 3.68
CA VAL A 65 44.32 -21.22 3.53
C VAL A 65 43.68 -20.02 2.83
N ASP A 66 43.66 -18.88 3.50
CA ASP A 66 42.88 -17.70 3.12
C ASP A 66 41.42 -18.10 2.82
N ASN A 67 40.93 -17.85 1.60
CA ASN A 67 39.59 -18.18 1.14
C ASN A 67 39.45 -19.58 0.50
N THR A 68 40.53 -20.37 0.49
CA THR A 68 40.58 -21.66 -0.22
C THR A 68 40.34 -22.83 0.71
N PHE A 69 39.31 -23.63 0.42
CA PHE A 69 38.95 -24.85 1.13
C PHE A 69 39.47 -26.05 0.34
N ASN A 70 40.48 -26.74 0.88
CA ASN A 70 41.02 -27.98 0.28
C ASN A 70 40.56 -29.19 1.09
N VAL A 71 39.92 -30.17 0.46
CA VAL A 71 39.45 -31.40 1.09
C VAL A 71 40.65 -32.30 1.39
N ILE A 72 40.80 -32.70 2.67
CA ILE A 72 41.94 -33.51 3.13
C ILE A 72 41.54 -34.84 3.79
N GLY A 73 40.24 -35.14 3.85
CA GLY A 73 39.73 -36.36 4.46
C GLY A 73 38.23 -36.57 4.20
N ASP A 74 37.68 -37.60 4.83
CA ASP A 74 36.27 -38.00 4.66
C ASP A 74 35.31 -37.04 5.39
N ASP A 75 34.09 -36.90 4.88
CA ASP A 75 33.04 -36.01 5.40
C ASP A 75 33.45 -34.52 5.57
N PRO A 76 33.92 -33.84 4.50
CA PRO A 76 34.29 -32.43 4.55
C PRO A 76 33.06 -31.54 4.82
N ASN A 77 33.10 -30.81 5.92
CA ASN A 77 32.03 -29.91 6.32
C ASN A 77 32.50 -28.74 7.16
N PHE A 78 31.75 -27.65 7.17
CA PHE A 78 31.99 -26.52 8.06
C PHE A 78 30.68 -25.91 8.57
N THR A 79 30.74 -25.35 9.78
CA THR A 79 29.58 -24.81 10.49
C THR A 79 29.75 -23.32 10.73
N ILE A 80 28.73 -22.57 10.36
CA ILE A 80 28.62 -21.13 10.55
C ILE A 80 27.66 -20.87 11.71
N THR A 81 28.04 -19.92 12.57
CA THR A 81 27.15 -19.32 13.56
C THR A 81 26.65 -17.97 13.08
N ASP A 82 25.35 -17.74 13.21
CA ASP A 82 24.72 -16.48 12.82
C ASP A 82 24.06 -15.76 14.01
N ASP A 83 23.86 -14.44 13.84
CA ASP A 83 23.14 -13.58 14.78
C ASP A 83 21.75 -13.19 14.24
N LEU A 84 21.30 -13.81 13.14
CA LEU A 84 19.98 -13.59 12.57
C LEU A 84 18.94 -14.36 13.37
N GLU A 85 17.75 -13.78 13.48
CA GLU A 85 16.73 -14.39 14.31
C GLU A 85 15.88 -15.41 13.56
N TYR A 86 15.76 -15.23 12.24
CA TYR A 86 15.11 -16.17 11.35
C TYR A 86 15.86 -16.23 10.03
N ILE A 87 16.29 -17.39 9.56
CA ILE A 87 16.91 -17.54 8.24
C ILE A 87 15.95 -18.25 7.29
N ASN A 88 15.90 -17.80 6.04
CA ASN A 88 15.12 -18.44 4.98
C ASN A 88 15.88 -18.62 3.66
N ILE A 89 17.02 -17.95 3.46
CA ILE A 89 17.87 -18.18 2.28
C ILE A 89 19.33 -18.24 2.72
N VAL A 90 20.05 -19.23 2.21
CA VAL A 90 21.52 -19.32 2.27
C VAL A 90 22.02 -19.20 0.84
N ASP A 91 22.78 -18.14 0.55
CA ASP A 91 23.36 -17.88 -0.77
C ASP A 91 24.88 -18.02 -0.67
N ILE A 92 25.45 -18.99 -1.38
CA ILE A 92 26.88 -19.31 -1.33
C ILE A 92 27.50 -18.76 -2.61
N LYS A 93 28.53 -17.91 -2.46
CA LYS A 93 29.25 -17.30 -3.59
C LYS A 93 30.70 -17.73 -3.57
N PHE A 94 31.20 -18.06 -4.76
CA PHE A 94 32.56 -18.47 -5.00
C PHE A 94 33.33 -17.32 -5.67
N GLU A 95 34.62 -17.15 -5.34
CA GLU A 95 35.43 -16.07 -5.93
C GLU A 95 35.59 -16.22 -7.45
N GLN A 96 35.56 -17.46 -7.93
CA GLN A 96 35.61 -17.83 -9.33
C GLN A 96 34.57 -18.91 -9.63
N ALA A 97 34.18 -19.01 -10.90
CA ALA A 97 33.27 -20.06 -11.34
C ALA A 97 33.85 -21.46 -11.04
N VAL A 98 33.00 -22.38 -10.57
CA VAL A 98 33.46 -23.71 -10.18
C VAL A 98 33.96 -24.50 -11.39
N GLU A 99 35.10 -25.18 -11.22
CA GLU A 99 35.76 -25.89 -12.31
C GLU A 99 35.09 -27.21 -12.67
N ASP A 100 34.32 -27.78 -11.74
CA ASP A 100 33.55 -29.01 -11.88
C ASP A 100 32.18 -28.87 -11.20
N ASP A 101 31.26 -29.78 -11.52
CA ASP A 101 30.02 -29.91 -10.78
C ASP A 101 30.31 -30.29 -9.31
N ILE A 102 29.70 -29.57 -8.37
CA ILE A 102 29.87 -29.79 -6.93
C ILE A 102 28.49 -30.04 -6.29
N ASP A 103 28.38 -31.18 -5.59
CA ASP A 103 27.23 -31.49 -4.76
C ASP A 103 27.38 -30.79 -3.41
N ILE A 104 26.32 -30.06 -3.00
CA ILE A 104 26.32 -29.24 -1.79
C ILE A 104 25.10 -29.60 -0.95
N ALA A 105 25.33 -29.89 0.34
CA ALA A 105 24.27 -30.10 1.31
C ALA A 105 24.30 -29.00 2.39
N VAL A 106 23.13 -28.39 2.63
CA VAL A 106 22.94 -27.39 3.69
C VAL A 106 22.07 -27.97 4.80
N TYR A 107 22.70 -28.25 5.94
CA TYR A 107 22.04 -28.67 7.17
C TYR A 107 21.75 -27.46 8.04
N TYR A 108 20.55 -27.43 8.63
CA TYR A 108 20.12 -26.33 9.49
C TYR A 108 19.44 -26.83 10.76
N ALA A 109 19.86 -26.33 11.92
CA ALA A 109 19.34 -26.76 13.22
C ALA A 109 18.83 -25.58 14.04
N LYS A 110 17.71 -25.80 14.75
CA LYS A 110 17.22 -24.82 15.74
C LYS A 110 18.15 -24.78 16.94
N LYS A 111 18.07 -23.70 17.72
CA LYS A 111 18.84 -23.50 18.97
C LYS A 111 18.71 -24.64 19.99
N THR A 112 17.67 -25.47 19.89
CA THR A 112 17.37 -26.59 20.80
C THR A 112 17.52 -27.98 20.17
N GLU A 113 17.96 -28.07 18.90
CA GLU A 113 17.99 -29.32 18.11
C GLU A 113 19.43 -29.61 17.63
N GLN A 114 19.78 -30.89 17.48
CA GLN A 114 20.99 -31.31 16.77
C GLN A 114 20.74 -31.40 15.25
N PHE A 115 21.79 -31.41 14.44
CA PHE A 115 21.67 -31.69 13.01
C PHE A 115 21.03 -33.07 12.80
N SER A 116 20.08 -33.15 11.88
CA SER A 116 19.39 -34.40 11.53
C SER A 116 19.02 -34.40 10.06
N GLU A 117 18.88 -35.58 9.46
CA GLU A 117 18.47 -35.78 8.06
C GLU A 117 17.10 -35.18 7.72
N LYS A 118 16.30 -34.77 8.72
CA LYS A 118 15.01 -34.10 8.51
C LYS A 118 15.15 -32.64 8.08
N ASN A 119 16.29 -32.00 8.35
CA ASN A 119 16.53 -30.57 8.14
C ASN A 119 17.74 -30.31 7.24
N VAL A 120 17.68 -30.84 6.02
CA VAL A 120 18.72 -30.68 5.00
C VAL A 120 18.11 -30.21 3.67
N ARG A 121 18.92 -29.51 2.88
CA ARG A 121 18.64 -29.21 1.47
C ARG A 121 19.86 -29.60 0.65
N TYR A 122 19.62 -30.32 -0.44
CA TYR A 122 20.65 -30.72 -1.39
C TYR A 122 20.46 -29.93 -2.68
N SER A 123 21.58 -29.50 -3.27
CA SER A 123 21.61 -28.93 -4.61
C SER A 123 22.99 -29.15 -5.22
N LYS A 124 23.08 -28.97 -6.53
CA LYS A 124 24.31 -29.11 -7.31
C LYS A 124 24.61 -27.79 -8.01
N ILE A 125 25.79 -27.24 -7.78
CA ILE A 125 26.31 -26.13 -8.59
C ILE A 125 27.01 -26.73 -9.81
N LYS A 126 26.73 -26.20 -10.99
CA LYS A 126 27.29 -26.72 -12.24
C LYS A 126 28.59 -26.02 -12.59
N LYS A 127 29.47 -26.73 -13.29
CA LYS A 127 30.68 -26.17 -13.89
C LYS A 127 30.37 -24.86 -14.64
N GLY A 128 31.09 -23.80 -14.31
CA GLY A 128 30.91 -22.47 -14.91
C GLY A 128 29.95 -21.53 -14.16
N GLU A 129 29.31 -21.98 -13.08
CA GLU A 129 28.52 -21.14 -12.18
C GLU A 129 29.35 -20.64 -10.98
N SER A 130 29.02 -19.46 -10.45
CA SER A 130 29.75 -18.79 -9.36
C SER A 130 28.93 -18.61 -8.08
N ASP A 131 27.64 -18.94 -8.08
CA ASP A 131 26.76 -18.83 -6.92
C ASP A 131 25.67 -19.90 -6.90
N ILE A 132 25.20 -20.23 -5.70
CA ILE A 132 24.09 -21.17 -5.51
C ILE A 132 23.24 -20.81 -4.28
N LYS A 133 21.92 -20.92 -4.41
CA LYS A 133 20.95 -20.53 -3.39
C LYS A 133 20.14 -21.69 -2.83
N PHE A 134 20.03 -21.72 -1.51
CA PHE A 134 19.24 -22.68 -0.76
C PHE A 134 18.07 -22.00 -0.05
N TYR A 135 16.85 -22.42 -0.37
CA TYR A 135 15.63 -21.91 0.26
C TYR A 135 15.22 -22.78 1.45
N LEU A 136 15.26 -22.19 2.64
CA LEU A 136 14.93 -22.83 3.91
C LEU A 136 13.51 -22.46 4.36
N LYS A 137 12.88 -23.36 5.12
CA LYS A 137 11.63 -23.03 5.81
C LYS A 137 11.94 -22.02 6.90
N LYS A 138 11.41 -20.80 6.79
CA LYS A 138 11.69 -19.72 7.74
C LYS A 138 11.58 -20.15 9.21
N ASN A 139 12.71 -20.17 9.93
CA ASN A 139 12.77 -20.57 11.34
C ASN A 139 13.99 -19.98 12.06
N LYS A 140 14.02 -20.09 13.41
CA LYS A 140 15.16 -19.68 14.24
C LYS A 140 16.26 -20.75 14.18
N TYR A 141 17.05 -20.72 13.11
CA TYR A 141 18.25 -21.54 12.99
C TYR A 141 19.39 -20.85 13.75
N LYS A 142 20.24 -21.63 14.41
CA LYS A 142 21.43 -21.11 15.11
C LYS A 142 22.73 -21.60 14.47
N TYR A 143 22.65 -22.75 13.81
CA TYR A 143 23.79 -23.40 13.19
C TYR A 143 23.39 -23.80 11.78
N ILE A 144 24.21 -23.36 10.82
CA ILE A 144 24.14 -23.79 9.43
C ILE A 144 25.43 -24.55 9.17
N ARG A 145 25.30 -25.81 8.78
CA ARG A 145 26.42 -26.66 8.37
C ARG A 145 26.34 -26.89 6.86
N LEU A 146 27.48 -26.72 6.20
CA LEU A 146 27.66 -26.93 4.78
C LEU A 146 28.58 -28.13 4.58
N ASP A 147 28.14 -29.07 3.76
CA ASP A 147 28.92 -30.22 3.35
C ASP A 147 29.22 -30.05 1.86
N VAL A 148 30.51 -29.96 1.52
CA VAL A 148 31.00 -29.71 0.16
C VAL A 148 32.17 -30.65 -0.12
N GLU A 149 31.96 -31.65 -0.96
CA GLU A 149 32.89 -32.78 -1.13
C GLU A 149 34.09 -32.49 -2.04
N LYS A 150 34.25 -31.25 -2.53
CA LYS A 150 35.32 -30.84 -3.44
C LYS A 150 35.99 -29.55 -2.98
N ASP A 151 37.14 -29.27 -3.57
CA ASP A 151 37.89 -28.03 -3.33
C ASP A 151 37.14 -26.83 -3.93
N PHE A 152 37.16 -25.70 -3.23
CA PHE A 152 36.56 -24.45 -3.69
C PHE A 152 37.20 -23.22 -3.05
N ILE A 153 36.99 -22.05 -3.67
CA ILE A 153 37.39 -20.75 -3.14
C ILE A 153 36.14 -19.96 -2.80
N LEU A 154 35.95 -19.66 -1.51
CA LEU A 154 34.76 -18.99 -1.00
C LEU A 154 34.91 -17.47 -1.09
N ASP A 155 34.01 -16.78 -1.82
CA ASP A 155 33.91 -15.32 -1.74
C ASP A 155 33.21 -14.93 -0.44
N LYS A 156 31.95 -15.38 -0.30
CA LYS A 156 31.13 -15.11 0.88
C LYS A 156 29.89 -15.98 0.93
N ILE A 157 29.30 -16.03 2.11
CA ILE A 157 27.98 -16.63 2.31
C ILE A 157 27.02 -15.54 2.75
N GLU A 158 25.97 -15.30 1.96
CA GLU A 158 24.94 -14.31 2.28
C GLU A 158 23.73 -15.01 2.89
N LEU A 159 23.55 -14.84 4.20
CA LEU A 159 22.38 -15.31 4.92
C LEU A 159 21.30 -14.24 4.84
N ASN A 160 20.16 -14.58 4.24
CA ASN A 160 18.98 -13.71 4.25
C ASN A 160 17.96 -14.21 5.25
N GLY A 161 17.40 -13.26 6.00
CA GLY A 161 16.58 -13.59 7.14
C GLY A 161 15.81 -12.40 7.70
N LYS A 162 15.40 -12.52 8.95
CA LYS A 162 14.87 -11.40 9.74
C LYS A 162 15.72 -11.14 10.98
N ARG A 163 16.03 -9.87 11.24
CA ARG A 163 16.71 -9.39 12.45
C ARG A 163 15.72 -8.67 13.36
N LEU A 164 15.89 -8.81 14.68
CA LEU A 164 15.17 -7.96 15.64
C LEU A 164 15.83 -6.59 15.74
N GLU A 165 15.08 -5.54 15.41
CA GLU A 165 15.46 -4.16 15.69
C GLU A 165 14.64 -3.63 16.86
N LYS A 166 15.29 -2.96 17.81
CA LYS A 166 14.65 -2.43 19.01
C LYS A 166 13.93 -1.13 18.67
N ASN A 167 12.60 -1.13 18.71
CA ASN A 167 11.81 0.06 18.43
C ASN A 167 12.07 1.17 19.46
N ASP A 168 12.02 2.42 19.02
CA ASP A 168 12.09 3.60 19.89
C ASP A 168 10.73 3.84 20.57
N VAL A 169 10.37 2.90 21.45
CA VAL A 169 9.03 2.77 22.06
C VAL A 169 8.65 3.99 22.93
N LYS A 170 9.63 4.77 23.40
CA LYS A 170 9.41 5.87 24.33
C LYS A 170 8.61 7.03 23.74
N PHE A 171 8.96 7.48 22.53
CA PHE A 171 8.27 8.61 21.87
C PHE A 171 6.80 8.27 21.56
N THR A 172 6.58 7.04 21.10
CA THR A 172 5.28 6.50 20.74
C THR A 172 4.38 6.25 21.95
N ILE A 173 4.93 5.71 23.06
CA ILE A 173 4.20 5.60 24.33
C ILE A 173 3.80 6.98 24.84
N SER A 174 4.66 7.99 24.73
CA SER A 174 4.32 9.37 25.14
C SER A 174 3.16 9.93 24.31
N ILE A 175 3.09 9.66 23.01
CA ILE A 175 1.97 10.07 22.13
C ILE A 175 0.69 9.30 22.47
N CYS A 176 0.76 7.98 22.67
CA CYS A 176 -0.40 7.17 23.06
C CYS A 176 -0.95 7.58 24.43
N ILE A 177 -0.09 7.83 25.41
CA ILE A 177 -0.46 8.37 26.73
C ILE A 177 -1.09 9.76 26.57
N PHE A 178 -0.50 10.63 25.75
CA PHE A 178 -1.04 11.97 25.48
C PHE A 178 -2.43 11.91 24.83
N LEU A 179 -2.66 11.00 23.88
CA LEU A 179 -3.96 10.82 23.23
C LEU A 179 -5.00 10.22 24.18
N VAL A 180 -4.61 9.26 25.02
CA VAL A 180 -5.49 8.73 26.07
C VAL A 180 -5.85 9.84 27.06
N ILE A 181 -4.90 10.69 27.47
CA ILE A 181 -5.16 11.85 28.32
C ILE A 181 -6.05 12.87 27.59
N ALA A 182 -5.85 13.11 26.29
CA ALA A 182 -6.67 14.04 25.51
C ALA A 182 -8.12 13.52 25.34
N ILE A 183 -8.29 12.22 25.10
CA ILE A 183 -9.60 11.57 24.98
C ILE A 183 -10.31 11.52 26.33
N LEU A 184 -9.62 11.11 27.40
CA LEU A 184 -10.16 11.11 28.77
C LEU A 184 -10.49 12.53 29.23
N GLY A 185 -9.61 13.49 28.96
CA GLY A 185 -9.83 14.91 29.18
C GLY A 185 -11.07 15.40 28.46
N ALA A 186 -11.24 15.07 27.17
CA ALA A 186 -12.39 15.42 26.35
C ALA A 186 -13.71 14.77 26.80
N ILE A 187 -13.67 13.54 27.33
CA ILE A 187 -14.82 12.82 27.90
C ILE A 187 -15.26 13.47 29.22
N ASN A 188 -14.31 13.98 30.02
CA ASN A 188 -14.57 14.49 31.36
C ASN A 188 -14.89 16.01 31.43
N ILE A 189 -14.99 16.72 30.30
CA ILE A 189 -15.25 18.20 30.24
C ILE A 189 -16.62 18.63 30.79
N LYS A 190 -17.46 17.70 31.28
CA LYS A 190 -18.76 18.10 31.84
C LYS A 190 -18.75 18.39 33.35
N ASN A 191 -17.74 17.98 34.12
CA ASN A 191 -17.76 18.19 35.57
C ASN A 191 -16.40 18.68 36.13
N ARG A 192 -16.40 19.97 36.54
CA ARG A 192 -15.39 20.76 37.28
C ARG A 192 -14.33 21.49 36.45
N TYR A 193 -14.32 22.84 36.53
CA TYR A 193 -13.24 23.70 37.07
C TYR A 193 -13.34 25.16 36.55
N ASP A 194 -13.92 26.06 37.34
CA ASP A 194 -14.43 27.37 36.90
C ASP A 194 -13.40 28.51 36.75
N LYS A 195 -12.10 28.30 37.01
CA LYS A 195 -11.07 29.36 36.84
C LYS A 195 -10.13 29.19 35.64
N ILE A 196 -9.83 27.97 35.22
CA ILE A 196 -9.07 27.70 33.97
C ILE A 196 -10.01 27.85 32.74
N ASN A 197 -11.32 27.76 32.97
CA ASN A 197 -12.37 27.88 31.96
C ASN A 197 -12.41 29.23 31.25
N ALA A 198 -12.12 30.39 31.84
CA ALA A 198 -12.27 31.65 31.11
C ALA A 198 -11.27 31.78 29.94
N PHE A 199 -10.01 31.40 30.17
CA PHE A 199 -8.97 31.38 29.14
C PHE A 199 -9.18 30.21 28.18
N LEU A 200 -9.35 28.98 28.68
CA LEU A 200 -9.60 27.82 27.83
C LEU A 200 -10.89 27.95 27.03
N PHE A 201 -11.98 28.51 27.56
CA PHE A 201 -13.24 28.71 26.83
C PHE A 201 -13.11 29.82 25.78
N LYS A 202 -12.33 30.88 26.03
CA LYS A 202 -12.00 31.89 25.02
C LYS A 202 -11.15 31.28 23.90
N THR A 203 -10.11 30.53 24.24
CA THR A 203 -9.26 29.80 23.29
C THR A 203 -10.05 28.73 22.54
N VAL A 204 -10.93 27.98 23.21
CA VAL A 204 -11.80 26.94 22.63
C VAL A 204 -12.91 27.54 21.78
N LYS A 205 -13.37 28.77 22.04
CA LYS A 205 -14.34 29.50 21.21
C LYS A 205 -13.68 30.16 19.99
N GLN A 206 -12.45 30.67 20.14
CA GLN A 206 -11.62 31.10 19.02
C GLN A 206 -11.24 29.90 18.13
N LEU A 207 -10.81 28.79 18.72
CA LEU A 207 -10.62 27.51 18.05
C LEU A 207 -11.92 27.02 17.41
N ASP A 208 -13.09 27.15 18.04
CA ASP A 208 -14.38 26.78 17.44
C ASP A 208 -14.66 27.57 16.15
N GLY A 209 -14.36 28.87 16.18
CA GLY A 209 -14.47 29.75 15.01
C GLY A 209 -13.51 29.35 13.89
N ILE A 210 -12.26 29.06 14.23
CA ILE A 210 -11.23 28.59 13.30
C ILE A 210 -11.62 27.22 12.72
N LEU A 211 -11.97 26.24 13.56
CA LEU A 211 -12.36 24.88 13.15
C LEU A 211 -13.59 24.89 12.23
N LYS A 212 -14.60 25.71 12.52
CA LYS A 212 -15.77 25.88 11.62
C LYS A 212 -15.40 26.53 10.28
N GLN A 213 -14.45 27.46 10.27
CA GLN A 213 -13.95 28.03 9.01
C GLN A 213 -13.07 27.05 8.24
N LEU A 214 -12.29 26.21 8.93
CA LEU A 214 -11.46 25.17 8.34
C LEU A 214 -12.33 24.09 7.67
N ASP A 215 -13.39 23.64 8.34
CA ASP A 215 -14.30 22.61 7.80
C ASP A 215 -15.05 23.09 6.54
N LYS A 216 -15.41 24.39 6.50
CA LYS A 216 -16.01 25.03 5.30
C LYS A 216 -15.04 25.21 4.14
N LYS A 217 -13.74 25.04 4.36
CA LYS A 217 -12.66 25.26 3.38
C LYS A 217 -11.73 24.05 3.30
N ILE A 218 -12.23 22.86 3.61
CA ILE A 218 -11.41 21.64 3.69
C ILE A 218 -10.66 21.36 2.39
N GLU A 219 -11.29 21.66 1.24
CA GLU A 219 -10.66 21.55 -0.07
C GLU A 219 -9.48 22.52 -0.23
N LYS A 220 -9.52 23.72 0.36
CA LYS A 220 -8.42 24.70 0.33
C LYS A 220 -7.29 24.31 1.27
N ILE A 221 -7.62 23.74 2.44
CA ILE A 221 -6.62 23.19 3.35
C ILE A 221 -5.89 22.03 2.67
N PHE A 222 -6.65 21.16 2.01
CA PHE A 222 -6.07 20.09 1.19
C PHE A 222 -5.12 20.62 0.13
N THR A 223 -5.45 21.70 -0.56
CA THR A 223 -4.52 22.31 -1.51
C THR A 223 -3.20 22.69 -0.85
N VAL A 224 -3.23 23.38 0.28
CA VAL A 224 -2.01 23.82 0.98
C VAL A 224 -1.22 22.62 1.50
N VAL A 225 -1.87 21.72 2.23
CA VAL A 225 -1.22 20.54 2.84
C VAL A 225 -0.72 19.58 1.77
N GLY A 226 -1.52 19.32 0.74
CA GLY A 226 -1.18 18.43 -0.36
C GLY A 226 0.01 18.92 -1.19
N ILE A 227 0.12 20.24 -1.45
CA ILE A 227 1.30 20.82 -2.09
C ILE A 227 2.53 20.65 -1.19
N ILE A 228 2.45 21.07 0.08
CA ILE A 228 3.60 21.03 1.00
C ILE A 228 4.07 19.58 1.16
N MET A 229 3.17 18.67 1.51
CA MET A 229 3.53 17.27 1.75
C MET A 229 3.93 16.55 0.47
N GLY A 230 3.24 16.81 -0.65
CA GLY A 230 3.60 16.19 -1.92
C GLY A 230 4.99 16.61 -2.39
N CYS A 231 5.31 17.91 -2.32
CA CYS A 231 6.65 18.40 -2.65
C CYS A 231 7.71 17.88 -1.68
N LEU A 232 7.41 17.77 -0.37
CA LEU A 232 8.33 17.16 0.58
C LEU A 232 8.58 15.68 0.26
N PHE A 233 7.56 14.91 -0.13
CA PHE A 233 7.75 13.51 -0.52
C PHE A 233 8.59 13.38 -1.80
N ALA A 234 8.30 14.17 -2.83
CA ALA A 234 9.09 14.22 -4.06
C ALA A 234 10.58 14.52 -3.79
N VAL A 235 10.88 15.44 -2.86
CA VAL A 235 12.27 15.80 -2.54
C VAL A 235 12.95 14.82 -1.58
N LEU A 236 12.23 14.33 -0.57
CA LEU A 236 12.80 13.51 0.50
C LEU A 236 12.95 12.04 0.11
N ILE A 237 12.14 11.54 -0.82
CA ILE A 237 12.30 10.20 -1.38
C ILE A 237 13.26 10.36 -2.57
N PRO A 238 14.49 9.81 -2.49
CA PRO A 238 15.43 9.93 -3.58
C PRO A 238 14.88 9.33 -4.88
N PRO A 239 15.42 9.76 -6.04
CA PRO A 239 15.07 9.15 -7.31
C PRO A 239 15.23 7.63 -7.27
N GLU A 240 14.36 6.90 -7.99
CA GLU A 240 14.32 5.44 -8.04
C GLU A 240 13.78 4.76 -6.78
N GLN A 241 13.50 5.48 -5.68
CA GLN A 241 13.09 4.84 -4.42
C GLN A 241 11.60 4.56 -4.32
N VAL A 242 10.79 4.98 -5.30
CA VAL A 242 9.39 4.57 -5.40
C VAL A 242 9.29 3.29 -6.24
N PRO A 243 8.52 2.27 -5.81
CA PRO A 243 8.49 1.00 -6.53
C PRO A 243 8.05 1.16 -7.98
N ASP A 244 8.80 0.52 -8.87
CA ASP A 244 8.55 0.41 -10.31
C ASP A 244 8.83 1.69 -11.12
N GLU A 245 9.34 2.76 -10.51
CA GLU A 245 9.58 4.07 -11.17
C GLU A 245 10.42 3.99 -12.46
N PRO A 246 11.53 3.22 -12.56
CA PRO A 246 12.27 3.08 -13.81
C PRO A 246 11.40 2.57 -14.98
N ALA A 247 10.55 1.58 -14.72
CA ALA A 247 9.67 1.03 -15.73
C ALA A 247 8.65 2.07 -16.25
N GLN A 248 8.26 3.03 -15.41
CA GLN A 248 7.31 4.09 -15.78
C GLN A 248 7.93 5.10 -16.75
N TYR A 249 9.21 5.41 -16.63
CA TYR A 249 9.90 6.23 -17.63
C TYR A 249 9.93 5.56 -19.00
N SER A 250 10.15 4.24 -19.05
CA SER A 250 10.03 3.47 -20.30
C SER A 250 8.61 3.51 -20.87
N MET A 251 7.58 3.48 -20.02
CA MET A 251 6.19 3.67 -20.46
C MET A 251 5.96 5.07 -21.03
N ILE A 252 6.41 6.11 -20.33
CA ILE A 252 6.27 7.51 -20.74
C ILE A 252 6.91 7.76 -22.10
N GLU A 253 8.11 7.25 -22.35
CA GLU A 253 8.75 7.32 -23.67
C GLU A 253 7.87 6.75 -24.77
N ASN A 254 7.42 5.51 -24.60
CA ASN A 254 6.58 4.82 -25.59
C ASN A 254 5.21 5.50 -25.77
N GLU A 255 4.63 6.02 -24.70
CA GLU A 255 3.31 6.66 -24.69
C GLU A 255 3.31 8.00 -25.43
N PHE A 256 4.35 8.80 -25.24
CA PHE A 256 4.51 10.11 -25.87
C PHE A 256 5.25 10.04 -27.21
N GLY A 257 5.78 8.87 -27.57
CA GLY A 257 6.44 8.63 -28.85
C GLY A 257 7.87 9.14 -28.90
N PHE A 258 8.61 9.08 -27.81
CA PHE A 258 10.03 9.44 -27.75
C PHE A 258 10.88 8.19 -27.50
N SER A 259 12.18 8.29 -27.78
CA SER A 259 13.14 7.24 -27.45
C SER A 259 14.49 7.82 -27.02
N GLY A 260 15.16 7.13 -26.09
CA GLY A 260 16.55 7.37 -25.68
C GLY A 260 16.73 7.90 -24.25
N TYR A 261 15.73 8.56 -23.69
CA TYR A 261 15.71 9.07 -22.32
C TYR A 261 15.75 7.98 -21.25
N TYR A 262 15.01 6.86 -21.40
CA TYR A 262 14.93 5.83 -20.37
C TYR A 262 16.32 5.27 -20.01
N ASN A 263 17.13 4.96 -21.02
CA ASN A 263 18.48 4.41 -20.80
C ASN A 263 19.40 5.44 -20.13
N GLU A 264 19.30 6.72 -20.50
CA GLU A 264 20.08 7.79 -19.87
C GLU A 264 19.62 8.08 -18.43
N ILE A 265 18.32 7.98 -18.13
CA ILE A 265 17.78 8.05 -16.77
C ILE A 265 18.28 6.87 -15.93
N TYR A 266 18.24 5.66 -16.49
CA TYR A 266 18.72 4.47 -15.80
C TYR A 266 20.22 4.57 -15.47
N LYS A 267 21.03 5.02 -16.43
CA LYS A 267 22.44 5.32 -16.20
C LYS A 267 22.63 6.41 -15.14
N TYR A 268 21.83 7.47 -15.19
CA TYR A 268 21.86 8.53 -14.18
C TYR A 268 21.57 7.97 -12.76
N TYR A 269 20.64 7.02 -12.61
CA TYR A 269 20.39 6.33 -11.34
C TYR A 269 21.64 5.57 -10.83
N GLU A 270 22.35 4.87 -11.72
CA GLU A 270 23.60 4.18 -11.39
C GLU A 270 24.69 5.18 -10.97
N ASP A 271 24.86 6.27 -11.73
CA ASP A 271 25.87 7.30 -11.49
C ASP A 271 25.66 8.02 -10.14
N ILE A 272 24.40 8.28 -9.75
CA ILE A 272 24.07 8.83 -8.42
C ILE A 272 24.07 7.78 -7.29
N GLY A 273 24.22 6.50 -7.63
CA GLY A 273 24.19 5.38 -6.69
C GLY A 273 22.80 5.08 -6.10
N ALA A 274 21.72 5.52 -6.75
CA ALA A 274 20.34 5.29 -6.29
C ALA A 274 19.99 3.79 -6.30
N THR A 275 20.52 3.05 -7.28
CA THR A 275 20.34 1.60 -7.42
C THR A 275 20.85 0.83 -6.20
N ASN A 276 21.91 1.31 -5.55
CA ASN A 276 22.46 0.71 -4.33
C ASN A 276 21.58 0.91 -3.09
N VAL A 277 20.72 1.93 -3.10
CA VAL A 277 19.79 2.27 -2.02
C VAL A 277 18.52 1.41 -2.10
N VAL A 278 18.12 0.99 -3.31
CA VAL A 278 16.91 0.20 -3.58
C VAL A 278 16.88 -1.05 -2.71
N ARG A 279 15.83 -1.19 -1.89
CA ARG A 279 15.60 -2.32 -0.97
C ARG A 279 16.73 -2.53 0.07
N ASN A 280 17.60 -1.55 0.26
CA ASN A 280 18.71 -1.61 1.20
C ASN A 280 18.57 -0.52 2.26
N TYR A 281 17.93 -0.86 3.37
CA TYR A 281 17.52 0.08 4.43
C TYR A 281 18.70 0.88 5.03
N ASP A 282 19.83 0.21 5.18
CA ASP A 282 21.02 0.77 5.84
C ASP A 282 21.83 1.70 4.93
N VAL A 283 21.73 1.51 3.61
CA VAL A 283 22.39 2.36 2.63
C VAL A 283 21.61 3.65 2.42
N LYS A 284 22.30 4.79 2.53
CA LYS A 284 21.75 6.14 2.39
C LYS A 284 22.09 6.73 1.03
N GLN A 285 21.29 7.70 0.59
CA GLN A 285 21.57 8.42 -0.63
C GLN A 285 22.74 9.38 -0.43
N SER A 286 23.75 9.30 -1.31
CA SER A 286 24.89 10.20 -1.28
C SER A 286 24.50 11.60 -1.77
N LYS A 287 24.58 12.59 -0.85
CA LYS A 287 24.39 14.01 -1.18
C LYS A 287 25.49 14.54 -2.10
N GLU A 288 26.71 14.03 -1.94
CA GLU A 288 27.85 14.40 -2.78
C GLU A 288 27.69 13.91 -4.21
N SER A 289 27.24 12.66 -4.39
CA SER A 289 27.00 12.11 -5.72
C SER A 289 25.85 12.84 -6.44
N LEU A 290 24.75 13.14 -5.73
CA LEU A 290 23.67 13.97 -6.28
C LEU A 290 24.15 15.35 -6.71
N LYS A 291 24.99 16.00 -5.90
CA LYS A 291 25.55 17.31 -6.23
C LYS A 291 26.46 17.23 -7.45
N LYS A 292 27.32 16.20 -7.52
CA LYS A 292 28.25 15.97 -8.63
C LYS A 292 27.51 15.83 -9.96
N HIS A 293 26.43 15.06 -10.00
CA HIS A 293 25.66 14.75 -11.20
C HIS A 293 24.45 15.68 -11.42
N SER A 294 24.23 16.68 -10.56
CA SER A 294 23.09 17.61 -10.67
C SER A 294 23.03 18.40 -11.99
N GLY A 295 24.18 18.56 -12.66
CA GLY A 295 24.31 19.24 -13.93
C GLY A 295 24.23 18.33 -15.16
N ASP A 296 24.10 17.01 -14.97
CA ASP A 296 24.12 16.04 -16.05
C ASP A 296 22.89 16.22 -16.95
N ARG A 297 23.13 16.18 -18.25
CA ARG A 297 22.13 16.45 -19.29
C ARG A 297 22.08 15.28 -20.25
N PHE A 298 20.94 15.12 -20.90
CA PHE A 298 20.79 14.21 -22.02
C PHE A 298 21.75 14.57 -23.16
N SER A 299 22.33 13.55 -23.78
CA SER A 299 23.44 13.64 -24.75
C SER A 299 23.10 14.26 -26.13
N LYS A 300 21.81 14.48 -26.45
CA LYS A 300 21.21 14.83 -27.77
C LYS A 300 21.35 13.71 -28.83
N GLU A 301 20.37 13.42 -29.70
CA GLU A 301 19.07 14.03 -30.02
C GLU A 301 17.87 13.16 -29.63
N CYS A 302 16.91 13.79 -28.95
CA CYS A 302 15.54 13.32 -28.77
C CYS A 302 14.90 12.99 -30.12
N LYS A 303 14.66 11.70 -30.40
CA LYS A 303 13.96 11.30 -31.62
C LYS A 303 12.49 11.13 -31.30
N TRP A 304 11.68 12.11 -31.68
CA TRP A 304 10.24 11.89 -31.76
C TRP A 304 9.97 10.86 -32.86
N THR A 305 9.39 9.74 -32.47
CA THR A 305 9.06 8.61 -33.34
C THR A 305 7.78 8.83 -34.16
N GLY A 306 7.11 9.97 -33.96
CA GLY A 306 5.92 10.36 -34.72
C GLY A 306 4.61 9.69 -34.27
N LYS A 307 4.60 8.94 -33.17
CA LYS A 307 3.43 8.17 -32.70
C LYS A 307 3.08 8.50 -31.26
N ILE A 308 1.91 9.10 -31.04
CA ILE A 308 1.35 9.32 -29.71
C ILE A 308 0.34 8.23 -29.42
N SER A 309 0.46 7.58 -28.26
CA SER A 309 -0.48 6.55 -27.81
C SER A 309 -1.59 7.17 -26.96
N ILE A 310 -2.82 6.66 -27.07
CA ILE A 310 -3.92 7.01 -26.13
C ILE A 310 -3.54 6.70 -24.68
N LYS A 311 -2.60 5.76 -24.48
CA LYS A 311 -2.07 5.43 -23.16
C LYS A 311 -1.33 6.60 -22.50
N MET A 312 -0.93 7.66 -23.21
CA MET A 312 -0.32 8.85 -22.59
C MET A 312 -1.16 9.47 -21.45
N ILE A 313 -2.46 9.17 -21.39
CA ILE A 313 -3.35 9.54 -20.29
C ILE A 313 -2.87 8.98 -18.93
N THR A 314 -2.18 7.84 -18.91
CA THR A 314 -1.67 7.16 -17.70
C THR A 314 -0.66 8.03 -16.93
N HIS A 315 0.15 8.81 -17.64
CA HIS A 315 1.21 9.65 -17.10
C HIS A 315 1.13 11.10 -17.61
N LEU A 316 -0.06 11.55 -18.03
CA LEU A 316 -0.22 12.82 -18.74
C LEU A 316 0.46 14.01 -18.03
N PRO A 317 0.25 14.28 -16.72
CA PRO A 317 0.89 15.42 -16.08
C PRO A 317 2.41 15.25 -15.99
N GLN A 318 2.90 14.05 -15.67
CA GLN A 318 4.33 13.78 -15.52
C GLN A 318 5.07 13.86 -16.86
N GLY A 319 4.55 13.19 -17.89
CA GLY A 319 5.16 13.13 -19.21
C GLY A 319 5.21 14.51 -19.88
N ILE A 320 4.13 15.32 -19.77
CA ILE A 320 4.16 16.70 -20.29
C ILE A 320 5.27 17.52 -19.63
N ALA A 321 5.37 17.50 -18.30
CA ALA A 321 6.39 18.25 -17.60
C ALA A 321 7.80 17.73 -17.92
N PHE A 322 7.99 16.41 -17.89
CA PHE A 322 9.24 15.76 -18.25
C PHE A 322 9.73 16.21 -19.63
N PHE A 323 8.89 16.09 -20.66
CA PHE A 323 9.30 16.43 -22.03
C PHE A 323 9.46 17.93 -22.26
N ILE A 324 8.68 18.80 -21.63
CA ILE A 324 8.90 20.25 -21.71
C ILE A 324 10.31 20.60 -21.23
N PHE A 325 10.72 20.09 -20.06
CA PHE A 325 12.04 20.39 -19.50
C PHE A 325 13.17 19.70 -20.27
N ALA A 326 12.96 18.47 -20.72
CA ALA A 326 13.93 17.75 -21.55
C ALA A 326 14.17 18.47 -22.89
N LEU A 327 13.12 18.98 -23.55
CA LEU A 327 13.23 19.74 -24.81
C LEU A 327 13.90 21.11 -24.62
N LEU A 328 13.75 21.73 -23.45
CA LEU A 328 14.50 22.93 -23.06
C LEU A 328 15.98 22.61 -22.71
N GLY A 329 16.39 21.35 -22.79
CA GLY A 329 17.74 20.89 -22.50
C GLY A 329 18.09 20.94 -21.02
N ALA A 330 17.11 20.90 -20.11
CA ALA A 330 17.35 20.92 -18.66
C ALA A 330 18.13 19.68 -18.19
N PRO A 331 18.81 19.74 -17.02
CA PRO A 331 19.44 18.57 -16.42
C PRO A 331 18.46 17.42 -16.17
N ILE A 332 18.95 16.17 -16.19
CA ILE A 332 18.14 14.95 -16.01
C ILE A 332 17.35 15.03 -14.70
N ALA A 333 18.04 15.38 -13.60
CA ALA A 333 17.43 15.58 -12.29
C ALA A 333 16.26 16.57 -12.31
N VAL A 334 16.40 17.69 -13.03
CA VAL A 334 15.36 18.72 -13.14
C VAL A 334 14.14 18.18 -13.90
N CYS A 335 14.36 17.39 -14.95
CA CYS A 335 13.28 16.78 -15.71
C CYS A 335 12.47 15.80 -14.83
N MET A 336 13.15 15.02 -14.00
CA MET A 336 12.54 14.07 -13.06
C MET A 336 11.73 14.78 -11.98
N TYR A 337 12.31 15.77 -11.29
CA TYR A 337 11.59 16.57 -10.30
C TYR A 337 10.41 17.35 -10.90
N ALA A 338 10.55 17.86 -12.13
CA ALA A 338 9.44 18.51 -12.82
C ALA A 338 8.27 17.54 -13.05
N ALA A 339 8.57 16.29 -13.41
CA ALA A 339 7.57 15.24 -13.58
C ALA A 339 6.84 14.93 -12.25
N GLU A 340 7.58 14.79 -11.15
CA GLU A 340 7.03 14.57 -9.81
C GLU A 340 6.18 15.76 -9.32
N PHE A 341 6.66 17.00 -9.48
CA PHE A 341 5.88 18.18 -9.09
C PHE A 341 4.62 18.35 -9.93
N ALA A 342 4.64 17.94 -11.21
CA ALA A 342 3.44 17.90 -12.03
C ALA A 342 2.45 16.82 -11.54
N ALA A 343 2.93 15.66 -11.08
CA ALA A 343 2.10 14.66 -10.40
C ALA A 343 1.43 15.24 -9.14
N VAL A 344 2.20 15.93 -8.28
CA VAL A 344 1.68 16.60 -7.08
C VAL A 344 0.62 17.64 -7.44
N LEU A 345 0.88 18.46 -8.46
CA LEU A 345 -0.06 19.49 -8.91
C LEU A 345 -1.37 18.86 -9.41
N PHE A 346 -1.27 17.80 -10.21
CA PHE A 346 -2.45 17.06 -10.67
C PHE A 346 -3.25 16.46 -9.51
N PHE A 347 -2.58 15.80 -8.57
CA PHE A 347 -3.19 15.25 -7.37
C PHE A 347 -3.93 16.31 -6.56
N VAL A 348 -3.31 17.48 -6.38
CA VAL A 348 -3.90 18.60 -5.63
C VAL A 348 -5.11 19.20 -6.36
N ILE A 349 -5.04 19.39 -7.68
CA ILE A 349 -6.15 19.95 -8.47
C ILE A 349 -7.34 18.99 -8.47
N ILE A 350 -7.12 17.73 -8.82
CA ILE A 350 -8.19 16.73 -8.89
C ILE A 350 -8.75 16.44 -7.49
N GLY A 351 -7.89 16.39 -6.48
CA GLY A 351 -8.29 16.22 -5.09
C GLY A 351 -9.10 17.40 -4.54
N TYR A 352 -8.72 18.63 -4.89
CA TYR A 352 -9.53 19.82 -4.59
C TYR A 352 -10.94 19.69 -5.18
N ILE A 353 -11.04 19.29 -6.45
CA ILE A 353 -12.34 19.11 -7.12
C ILE A 353 -13.15 18.01 -6.42
N ALA A 354 -12.53 16.86 -6.14
CA ALA A 354 -13.15 15.74 -5.45
C ALA A 354 -13.73 16.16 -4.09
N LEU A 355 -12.94 16.82 -3.24
CA LEU A 355 -13.38 17.31 -1.93
C LEU A 355 -14.44 18.42 -2.03
N LYS A 356 -14.36 19.28 -3.04
CA LYS A 356 -15.34 20.35 -3.28
C LYS A 356 -16.73 19.77 -3.55
N ILE A 357 -16.82 18.78 -4.44
CA ILE A 357 -18.10 18.18 -4.85
C ILE A 357 -18.61 17.10 -3.89
N MET A 358 -17.74 16.47 -3.10
CA MET A 358 -18.11 15.36 -2.22
C MET A 358 -19.20 15.79 -1.22
N PRO A 359 -20.43 15.30 -1.29
CA PRO A 359 -21.54 15.84 -0.49
C PRO A 359 -21.50 15.41 0.99
N VAL A 360 -20.82 14.32 1.30
CA VAL A 360 -20.79 13.71 2.63
C VAL A 360 -19.41 13.18 2.96
N LYS A 361 -19.06 13.11 4.25
CA LYS A 361 -17.79 12.50 4.71
C LYS A 361 -16.53 13.09 4.07
N LYS A 362 -16.55 14.38 3.73
CA LYS A 362 -15.39 15.13 3.19
C LYS A 362 -14.12 14.93 4.02
N SER A 363 -14.21 15.00 5.34
CA SER A 363 -13.05 14.85 6.23
C SER A 363 -12.45 13.45 6.22
N LEU A 364 -13.27 12.41 6.01
CA LEU A 364 -12.78 11.05 5.86
C LEU A 364 -12.02 10.90 4.54
N LEU A 365 -12.58 11.39 3.43
CA LEU A 365 -11.89 11.39 2.14
C LEU A 365 -10.58 12.19 2.23
N PHE A 366 -10.61 13.38 2.83
CA PHE A 366 -9.44 14.20 3.08
C PHE A 366 -8.33 13.46 3.83
N ALA A 367 -8.67 12.75 4.91
CA ALA A 367 -7.70 11.94 5.66
C ALA A 367 -7.10 10.80 4.82
N ILE A 368 -7.91 10.14 3.99
CA ILE A 368 -7.46 9.05 3.12
C ILE A 368 -6.51 9.56 2.04
N MET A 369 -6.83 10.69 1.43
CA MET A 369 -5.97 11.33 0.43
C MET A 369 -4.63 11.76 1.01
N LEU A 370 -4.55 12.03 2.31
CA LEU A 370 -3.32 12.41 3.00
C LEU A 370 -2.62 11.24 3.69
N LEU A 371 -3.04 9.99 3.46
CA LEU A 371 -2.29 8.83 3.93
C LEU A 371 -0.87 8.82 3.34
N PRO A 372 0.16 8.42 4.10
CA PRO A 372 1.53 8.40 3.61
C PRO A 372 1.71 7.63 2.30
N MET A 373 1.07 6.46 2.16
CA MET A 373 1.13 5.69 0.92
C MET A 373 0.58 6.48 -0.27
N ASN A 374 -0.55 7.17 -0.08
CA ASN A 374 -1.17 7.96 -1.15
C ASN A 374 -0.30 9.16 -1.53
N LEU A 375 0.31 9.84 -0.53
CA LEU A 375 1.25 10.94 -0.77
C LEU A 375 2.48 10.48 -1.55
N GLN A 376 3.09 9.34 -1.22
CA GLN A 376 4.22 8.79 -1.97
C GLN A 376 3.83 8.49 -3.42
N GLN A 377 2.72 7.76 -3.65
CA GLN A 377 2.31 7.42 -5.01
C GLN A 377 1.98 8.67 -5.84
N CYS A 378 1.32 9.67 -5.25
CA CYS A 378 0.94 10.90 -5.93
C CYS A 378 2.09 11.93 -6.09
N SER A 379 3.27 11.64 -5.55
CA SER A 379 4.45 12.51 -5.61
C SER A 379 5.63 11.81 -6.30
N SER A 380 5.32 10.93 -7.26
CA SER A 380 6.29 10.09 -7.95
C SER A 380 5.94 9.96 -9.43
N VAL A 381 6.89 9.47 -10.23
CA VAL A 381 6.62 9.13 -11.64
C VAL A 381 5.99 7.75 -11.70
N SER A 382 4.71 7.67 -11.31
CA SER A 382 3.88 6.47 -11.33
C SER A 382 2.50 6.78 -11.91
N TYR A 383 1.93 5.82 -12.65
CA TYR A 383 0.53 5.90 -13.10
C TYR A 383 -0.45 6.03 -11.93
N ASP A 384 -0.06 5.60 -10.71
CA ASP A 384 -0.91 5.71 -9.52
C ASP A 384 -1.17 7.18 -9.15
N ALA A 385 -0.28 8.10 -9.52
CA ALA A 385 -0.47 9.54 -9.29
C ALA A 385 -1.60 10.14 -10.13
N VAL A 386 -1.98 9.51 -11.25
CA VAL A 386 -3.19 9.86 -12.01
C VAL A 386 -4.37 9.05 -11.50
N LEU A 387 -4.18 7.75 -11.31
CA LEU A 387 -5.24 6.80 -10.99
C LEU A 387 -5.94 7.08 -9.65
N LEU A 388 -5.18 7.30 -8.59
CA LEU A 388 -5.73 7.51 -7.24
C LEU A 388 -6.61 8.77 -7.16
N PRO A 389 -6.14 9.96 -7.58
CA PRO A 389 -7.01 11.14 -7.64
C PRO A 389 -8.25 10.96 -8.50
N VAL A 390 -8.13 10.27 -9.65
CA VAL A 390 -9.29 9.98 -10.51
C VAL A 390 -10.28 9.02 -9.83
N CYS A 391 -9.83 8.01 -9.11
CA CYS A 391 -10.69 7.14 -8.30
C CYS A 391 -11.43 7.91 -7.19
N PHE A 392 -10.74 8.84 -6.52
CA PHE A 392 -11.35 9.71 -5.51
C PHE A 392 -12.37 10.66 -6.14
N LEU A 393 -12.08 11.23 -7.30
CA LEU A 393 -13.00 12.09 -8.04
C LEU A 393 -14.22 11.29 -8.51
N LEU A 394 -14.05 10.08 -9.06
CA LEU A 394 -15.15 9.21 -9.46
C LEU A 394 -16.07 8.89 -8.27
N THR A 395 -15.48 8.51 -7.14
CA THR A 395 -16.24 8.23 -5.91
C THR A 395 -17.00 9.48 -5.45
N SER A 396 -16.33 10.62 -5.38
CA SER A 396 -16.94 11.90 -5.01
C SER A 396 -18.06 12.31 -5.95
N TYR A 397 -17.87 12.09 -7.24
CA TYR A 397 -18.84 12.42 -8.27
C TYR A 397 -20.07 11.51 -8.22
N ILE A 398 -19.90 10.19 -8.04
CA ILE A 398 -21.02 9.27 -7.84
C ILE A 398 -21.84 9.68 -6.62
N PHE A 399 -21.18 9.99 -5.49
CA PHE A 399 -21.86 10.49 -4.31
C PHE A 399 -22.58 11.81 -4.61
N HIS A 400 -21.94 12.75 -5.31
CA HIS A 400 -22.57 14.01 -5.72
C HIS A 400 -23.85 13.79 -6.56
N LEU A 401 -23.84 12.83 -7.50
CA LEU A 401 -25.05 12.41 -8.25
C LEU A 401 -26.14 11.83 -7.33
N ILE A 402 -25.74 11.03 -6.34
CA ILE A 402 -26.68 10.40 -5.40
C ILE A 402 -27.32 11.44 -4.49
N TYR A 403 -26.58 12.40 -3.95
CA TYR A 403 -27.04 13.26 -2.87
C TYR A 403 -27.50 14.66 -3.33
N ASP A 404 -26.80 15.30 -4.27
CA ASP A 404 -27.04 16.72 -4.60
C ASP A 404 -27.85 16.91 -5.89
N TYR A 405 -27.74 16.00 -6.87
CA TYR A 405 -28.50 16.12 -8.11
C TYR A 405 -29.98 15.76 -7.95
N ILE A 406 -30.85 16.55 -8.58
CA ILE A 406 -32.29 16.22 -8.71
C ILE A 406 -32.48 15.21 -9.85
N THR A 407 -31.89 15.49 -11.02
CA THR A 407 -31.91 14.62 -12.19
C THR A 407 -30.50 14.39 -12.74
N VAL A 408 -30.28 13.22 -13.34
CA VAL A 408 -29.03 12.77 -13.95
C VAL A 408 -29.26 12.67 -15.46
N GLY A 409 -28.63 13.59 -16.20
CA GLY A 409 -28.68 13.69 -17.66
C GLY A 409 -27.38 13.25 -18.34
N TYR A 410 -27.24 13.54 -19.63
CA TYR A 410 -26.22 12.92 -20.50
C TYR A 410 -24.85 13.50 -20.18
N LYS A 411 -24.80 14.76 -19.76
CA LYS A 411 -23.56 15.42 -19.29
C LYS A 411 -22.99 14.66 -18.10
N GLN A 412 -23.86 14.20 -17.20
CA GLN A 412 -23.42 13.44 -16.03
C GLN A 412 -22.90 12.06 -16.41
N ILE A 413 -23.61 11.37 -17.32
CA ILE A 413 -23.17 10.08 -17.86
C ILE A 413 -21.86 10.20 -18.66
N LEU A 414 -21.70 11.26 -19.46
CA LEU A 414 -20.48 11.52 -20.22
C LEU A 414 -19.29 11.75 -19.28
N CYS A 415 -19.48 12.48 -18.18
CA CYS A 415 -18.45 12.67 -17.16
C CYS A 415 -18.09 11.34 -16.47
N LEU A 416 -19.06 10.50 -16.11
CA LEU A 416 -18.80 9.15 -15.60
C LEU A 416 -18.01 8.31 -16.62
N GLY A 417 -18.41 8.36 -17.89
CA GLY A 417 -17.73 7.67 -18.98
C GLY A 417 -16.28 8.11 -19.13
N ALA A 418 -16.02 9.42 -19.12
CA ALA A 418 -14.66 9.97 -19.24
C ALA A 418 -13.76 9.51 -18.08
N LEU A 419 -14.22 9.60 -16.82
CA LEU A 419 -13.46 9.11 -15.65
C LEU A 419 -13.23 7.60 -15.72
N SER A 420 -14.21 6.85 -16.20
CA SER A 420 -14.13 5.40 -16.36
C SER A 420 -13.12 5.00 -17.43
N VAL A 421 -13.04 5.72 -18.55
CA VAL A 421 -12.04 5.46 -19.60
C VAL A 421 -10.63 5.64 -19.05
N VAL A 422 -10.38 6.70 -18.26
CA VAL A 422 -9.07 6.91 -17.61
C VAL A 422 -8.71 5.72 -16.71
N ILE A 423 -9.64 5.31 -15.83
CA ILE A 423 -9.43 4.15 -14.94
C ILE A 423 -9.22 2.86 -15.73
N MET A 424 -9.98 2.65 -16.81
CA MET A 424 -9.88 1.47 -17.65
C MET A 424 -8.51 1.35 -18.33
N LEU A 425 -7.94 2.47 -18.77
CA LEU A 425 -6.63 2.51 -19.42
C LEU A 425 -5.48 2.20 -18.46
N ILE A 426 -5.63 2.57 -17.18
CA ILE A 426 -4.59 2.37 -16.16
C ILE A 426 -4.79 1.05 -15.41
N LYS A 427 -5.95 0.86 -14.76
CA LYS A 427 -6.23 -0.27 -13.89
C LYS A 427 -7.74 -0.61 -13.86
N PRO A 428 -8.19 -1.52 -14.74
CA PRO A 428 -9.60 -1.90 -14.88
C PRO A 428 -10.36 -2.32 -13.60
N PRO A 429 -9.74 -2.96 -12.57
CA PRO A 429 -10.49 -3.39 -11.37
C PRO A 429 -11.24 -2.27 -10.66
N TYR A 430 -10.75 -1.02 -10.72
CA TYR A 430 -11.42 0.10 -10.08
C TYR A 430 -12.67 0.59 -10.82
N LEU A 431 -12.96 0.08 -12.03
CA LEU A 431 -14.27 0.29 -12.69
C LEU A 431 -15.42 -0.25 -11.86
N LEU A 432 -15.18 -1.22 -10.96
CA LEU A 432 -16.17 -1.72 -10.02
C LEU A 432 -16.70 -0.63 -9.08
N LEU A 433 -15.99 0.51 -8.92
CA LEU A 433 -16.52 1.69 -8.22
C LEU A 433 -17.79 2.24 -8.88
N LEU A 434 -18.02 2.02 -10.18
CA LEU A 434 -19.30 2.35 -10.83
C LEU A 434 -20.47 1.57 -10.25
N GLY A 435 -20.23 0.43 -9.60
CA GLY A 435 -21.25 -0.29 -8.84
C GLY A 435 -21.91 0.57 -7.75
N LEU A 436 -21.27 1.65 -7.30
CA LEU A 436 -21.84 2.59 -6.33
C LEU A 436 -23.09 3.29 -6.91
N LEU A 437 -23.24 3.34 -8.24
CA LEU A 437 -24.46 3.81 -8.90
C LEU A 437 -25.68 2.95 -8.56
N LEU A 438 -25.52 1.73 -8.02
CA LEU A 438 -26.64 0.95 -7.47
C LEU A 438 -27.31 1.64 -6.26
N MET A 439 -26.64 2.60 -5.62
CA MET A 439 -27.22 3.46 -4.59
C MET A 439 -28.10 4.56 -5.19
N LEU A 440 -27.87 4.93 -6.46
CA LEU A 440 -28.64 5.94 -7.18
C LEU A 440 -30.07 5.46 -7.39
N ARG A 441 -31.03 6.35 -7.08
CA ARG A 441 -32.45 6.09 -7.33
C ARG A 441 -32.74 6.25 -8.83
N CYS A 442 -33.30 5.22 -9.46
CA CYS A 442 -33.56 5.21 -10.90
C CYS A 442 -34.46 6.37 -11.35
N GLU A 443 -35.34 6.88 -10.49
CA GLU A 443 -36.23 8.01 -10.77
C GLU A 443 -35.48 9.31 -11.07
N LYS A 444 -34.18 9.40 -10.72
CA LYS A 444 -33.35 10.56 -11.05
C LYS A 444 -32.90 10.58 -12.51
N ILE A 445 -32.92 9.46 -13.23
CA ILE A 445 -32.32 9.39 -14.57
C ILE A 445 -33.29 9.96 -15.61
N SER A 446 -32.95 11.11 -16.21
CA SER A 446 -33.89 11.89 -17.03
C SER A 446 -34.21 11.28 -18.41
N PHE A 447 -33.41 10.31 -18.88
CA PHE A 447 -33.63 9.64 -20.18
C PHE A 447 -34.72 8.58 -20.15
N PHE A 448 -35.08 8.12 -18.95
CA PHE A 448 -36.15 7.16 -18.80
C PHE A 448 -37.44 7.92 -18.54
N ASP A 449 -38.24 8.12 -19.59
CA ASP A 449 -39.66 8.45 -19.40
C ASP A 449 -40.30 7.41 -18.47
N SER A 450 -41.36 7.81 -17.77
CA SER A 450 -42.07 6.97 -16.79
C SER A 450 -42.46 5.59 -17.38
N LEU A 451 -42.72 5.52 -18.68
CA LEU A 451 -42.99 4.30 -19.45
C LEU A 451 -41.75 3.41 -19.65
N VAL A 452 -40.58 3.98 -19.92
CA VAL A 452 -39.34 3.21 -20.08
C VAL A 452 -38.86 2.67 -18.74
N TYR A 453 -39.00 3.45 -17.66
CA TYR A 453 -38.73 2.98 -16.31
C TYR A 453 -39.63 1.80 -15.90
N GLN A 454 -40.93 1.89 -16.19
CA GLN A 454 -41.87 0.79 -15.96
C GLN A 454 -41.49 -0.47 -16.79
N LYS A 455 -41.06 -0.30 -18.05
CA LYS A 455 -40.57 -1.40 -18.89
C LYS A 455 -39.28 -2.01 -18.33
N ILE A 456 -38.28 -1.22 -17.93
CA ILE A 456 -37.04 -1.73 -17.33
C ILE A 456 -37.33 -2.49 -16.04
N LYS A 457 -38.23 -1.99 -15.20
CA LYS A 457 -38.66 -2.68 -13.98
C LYS A 457 -39.37 -4.00 -14.27
N LYS A 458 -40.18 -4.05 -15.33
CA LYS A 458 -40.89 -5.26 -15.81
C LYS A 458 -39.92 -6.30 -16.41
N PHE A 459 -38.88 -5.85 -17.13
CA PHE A 459 -37.93 -6.70 -17.85
C PHE A 459 -36.56 -6.81 -17.19
N LYS A 460 -36.42 -6.45 -15.90
CA LYS A 460 -35.14 -6.46 -15.17
C LYS A 460 -34.41 -7.81 -15.24
N TYR A 461 -35.16 -8.91 -15.27
CA TYR A 461 -34.60 -10.26 -15.43
C TYR A 461 -34.11 -10.52 -16.85
N CYS A 462 -34.81 -10.04 -17.89
CA CYS A 462 -34.34 -10.13 -19.27
C CYS A 462 -33.07 -9.30 -19.50
N PHE A 463 -32.99 -8.10 -18.91
CA PHE A 463 -31.75 -7.30 -18.93
C PHE A 463 -30.61 -7.98 -18.18
N ALA A 464 -30.88 -8.60 -17.02
CA ALA A 464 -29.87 -9.37 -16.30
C ALA A 464 -29.37 -10.57 -17.13
N VAL A 465 -30.27 -11.28 -17.82
CA VAL A 465 -29.90 -12.38 -18.73
C VAL A 465 -29.07 -11.87 -19.91
N LEU A 466 -29.41 -10.72 -20.50
CA LEU A 466 -28.62 -10.10 -21.57
C LEU A 466 -27.21 -9.70 -21.10
N ILE A 467 -27.08 -9.16 -19.89
CA ILE A 467 -25.77 -8.82 -19.31
C ILE A 467 -24.95 -10.08 -19.06
N ILE A 468 -25.56 -11.13 -18.50
CA ILE A 468 -24.89 -12.43 -18.31
C ILE A 468 -24.45 -13.00 -19.65
N PHE A 469 -25.32 -12.97 -20.66
CA PHE A 469 -25.00 -13.41 -22.01
C PHE A 469 -23.83 -12.59 -22.62
N ALA A 470 -23.83 -11.27 -22.45
CA ALA A 470 -22.75 -10.41 -22.92
C ALA A 470 -21.41 -10.70 -22.20
N ILE A 471 -21.44 -11.00 -20.90
CA ILE A 471 -20.25 -11.42 -20.13
C ILE A 471 -19.74 -12.76 -20.66
N ILE A 472 -20.61 -13.75 -20.85
CA ILE A 472 -20.24 -15.07 -21.40
C ILE A 472 -19.65 -14.91 -22.80
N LEU A 473 -20.32 -14.15 -23.67
CA LEU A 473 -19.84 -13.85 -25.02
C LEU A 473 -18.48 -13.14 -24.97
N GLY A 474 -18.30 -12.15 -24.09
CA GLY A 474 -17.03 -11.47 -23.87
C GLY A 474 -15.92 -12.44 -23.45
N CYS A 475 -16.18 -13.33 -22.50
CA CYS A 475 -15.23 -14.38 -22.09
C CYS A 475 -14.86 -15.31 -23.25
N ILE A 476 -15.80 -15.63 -24.14
CA ILE A 476 -15.56 -16.47 -25.32
C ILE A 476 -14.73 -15.71 -26.37
N LEU A 477 -15.08 -14.46 -26.67
CA LEU A 477 -14.40 -13.63 -27.66
C LEU A 477 -12.98 -13.27 -27.25
N PHE A 478 -12.77 -12.97 -25.96
CA PHE A 478 -11.48 -12.57 -25.42
C PHE A 478 -10.77 -13.71 -24.68
N ARG A 479 -11.12 -14.97 -24.93
CA ARG A 479 -10.53 -16.14 -24.25
C ARG A 479 -9.01 -16.25 -24.38
N GLU A 480 -8.43 -15.63 -25.41
CA GLU A 480 -6.98 -15.59 -25.60
C GLU A 480 -6.28 -14.47 -24.82
N ASN A 481 -7.01 -13.50 -24.28
CA ASN A 481 -6.45 -12.49 -23.41
C ASN A 481 -6.01 -13.10 -22.08
N MET A 482 -4.78 -12.83 -21.67
CA MET A 482 -4.16 -13.39 -20.45
C MET A 482 -5.03 -13.21 -19.19
N TYR A 483 -5.62 -12.04 -18.98
CA TYR A 483 -6.45 -11.79 -17.80
C TYR A 483 -7.77 -12.56 -17.86
N VAL A 484 -8.35 -12.72 -19.05
CA VAL A 484 -9.55 -13.55 -19.24
C VAL A 484 -9.23 -15.03 -19.01
N LYS A 485 -8.07 -15.52 -19.48
CA LYS A 485 -7.61 -16.90 -19.20
C LYS A 485 -7.52 -17.15 -17.70
N VAL A 486 -6.92 -16.23 -16.94
CA VAL A 486 -6.82 -16.35 -15.47
C VAL A 486 -8.20 -16.38 -14.82
N VAL A 487 -9.12 -15.51 -15.23
CA VAL A 487 -10.49 -15.51 -14.70
C VAL A 487 -11.19 -16.84 -15.01
N LEU A 488 -11.09 -17.34 -16.25
CA LEU A 488 -11.64 -18.63 -16.65
C LEU A 488 -11.02 -19.79 -15.88
N ALA A 489 -9.71 -19.77 -15.65
CA ALA A 489 -9.01 -20.78 -14.85
C ALA A 489 -9.50 -20.79 -13.39
N CYS A 490 -9.71 -19.61 -12.80
CA CYS A 490 -10.26 -19.46 -11.46
C CYS A 490 -11.72 -19.97 -11.37
N VAL A 491 -12.53 -19.73 -12.40
CA VAL A 491 -13.91 -20.25 -12.47
C VAL A 491 -13.90 -21.78 -12.65
N PHE A 492 -13.03 -22.30 -13.50
CA PHE A 492 -12.91 -23.74 -13.76
C PHE A 492 -12.47 -24.51 -12.51
N ASN A 493 -11.54 -23.96 -11.72
CA ASN A 493 -11.08 -24.54 -10.46
C ASN A 493 -11.52 -23.70 -9.24
N PHE A 494 -12.81 -23.36 -9.19
CA PHE A 494 -13.38 -22.43 -8.20
C PHE A 494 -13.12 -22.80 -6.75
N LYS A 495 -13.24 -24.10 -6.40
CA LYS A 495 -12.99 -24.57 -5.02
C LYS A 495 -11.57 -24.25 -4.57
N ARG A 496 -10.57 -24.55 -5.41
CA ARG A 496 -9.17 -24.27 -5.11
C ARG A 496 -8.89 -22.77 -5.09
N TYR A 497 -9.45 -22.03 -6.06
CA TYR A 497 -9.36 -20.58 -6.11
C TYR A 497 -9.83 -19.91 -4.81
N VAL A 498 -11.01 -20.30 -4.28
CA VAL A 498 -11.53 -19.75 -3.00
C VAL A 498 -10.57 -20.03 -1.85
N VAL A 499 -9.99 -21.23 -1.77
CA VAL A 499 -9.00 -21.59 -0.75
C VAL A 499 -7.76 -20.70 -0.85
N ILE A 500 -7.23 -20.48 -2.07
CA ILE A 500 -6.05 -19.62 -2.27
C ILE A 500 -6.36 -18.18 -1.87
N VAL A 501 -7.51 -17.63 -2.29
CA VAL A 501 -7.90 -16.26 -1.92
C VAL A 501 -8.01 -16.11 -0.40
N PHE A 502 -8.64 -17.07 0.28
CA PHE A 502 -8.75 -17.05 1.74
C PHE A 502 -7.37 -17.14 2.42
N ASN A 503 -6.52 -18.07 1.99
CA ASN A 503 -5.16 -18.23 2.51
C ASN A 503 -4.30 -16.98 2.26
N THR A 504 -4.45 -16.35 1.09
CA THR A 504 -3.76 -15.10 0.71
C THR A 504 -4.19 -13.97 1.61
N LEU A 505 -5.51 -13.75 1.77
CA LEU A 505 -6.04 -12.71 2.65
C LEU A 505 -5.58 -12.93 4.09
N LYS A 506 -5.62 -14.17 4.59
CA LYS A 506 -5.17 -14.50 5.95
C LYS A 506 -3.67 -14.25 6.13
N SER A 507 -2.84 -14.66 5.17
CA SER A 507 -1.38 -14.57 5.28
C SER A 507 -0.86 -13.14 5.11
N TYR A 508 -1.52 -12.33 4.28
CA TYR A 508 -1.09 -10.96 3.97
C TYR A 508 -1.97 -9.87 4.59
N ALA A 509 -2.94 -10.20 5.46
CA ALA A 509 -3.83 -9.20 6.09
C ALA A 509 -3.06 -8.04 6.76
N GLU A 510 -2.03 -8.37 7.56
CA GLU A 510 -1.18 -7.36 8.19
C GLU A 510 -0.49 -6.52 7.11
N PHE A 511 0.22 -7.17 6.20
CA PHE A 511 0.99 -6.52 5.13
C PHE A 511 0.10 -5.58 4.30
N TYR A 512 -1.07 -6.02 3.86
CA TYR A 512 -2.03 -5.22 3.12
C TYR A 512 -2.50 -4.02 3.93
N THR A 513 -2.78 -4.19 5.22
CA THR A 513 -3.21 -3.09 6.09
C THR A 513 -2.10 -2.04 6.24
N VAL A 514 -0.89 -2.47 6.61
CA VAL A 514 0.21 -1.54 6.86
C VAL A 514 0.71 -0.86 5.59
N SER A 515 0.73 -1.57 4.46
CA SER A 515 1.10 -1.00 3.15
C SER A 515 -0.02 -0.17 2.52
N THR A 516 -1.28 -0.30 2.94
CA THR A 516 -2.34 0.65 2.56
C THR A 516 -2.12 2.01 3.25
N ILE A 517 -1.67 2.01 4.50
CA ILE A 517 -1.35 3.23 5.25
C ILE A 517 -0.05 3.84 4.75
N GLY A 518 1.01 3.03 4.66
CA GLY A 518 2.34 3.48 4.25
C GLY A 518 3.45 2.56 4.72
N ILE A 519 4.09 1.86 3.78
CA ILE A 519 5.48 1.43 3.92
C ILE A 519 6.23 2.24 2.87
N MET A 520 7.13 3.12 3.29
CA MET A 520 7.76 4.06 2.36
C MET A 520 8.85 3.37 1.52
N GLY A 521 9.31 4.06 0.49
CA GLY A 521 10.36 3.58 -0.39
C GLY A 521 9.95 2.30 -1.13
N TRP A 522 10.89 1.37 -1.30
CA TRP A 522 10.70 0.06 -1.91
C TRP A 522 9.98 -0.95 -1.01
N LEU A 523 8.98 -0.49 -0.25
CA LEU A 523 8.33 -1.24 0.81
C LEU A 523 9.32 -1.78 1.87
N ASP A 524 10.42 -1.05 2.06
CA ASP A 524 11.50 -1.39 2.99
C ASP A 524 11.50 -0.49 4.23
N THR A 525 10.75 0.62 4.20
CA THR A 525 10.69 1.61 5.28
C THR A 525 9.36 1.50 6.01
N LYS A 526 9.26 0.47 6.86
CA LYS A 526 8.08 0.20 7.69
C LYS A 526 8.07 1.16 8.89
N PHE A 527 6.89 1.69 9.22
CA PHE A 527 6.69 2.46 10.44
C PHE A 527 6.44 1.56 11.64
N SER A 528 6.54 2.10 12.85
CA SER A 528 6.20 1.34 14.06
C SER A 528 4.74 0.85 14.03
N ILE A 529 4.48 -0.34 14.59
CA ILE A 529 3.12 -0.88 14.69
C ILE A 529 2.13 0.09 15.35
N CYS A 530 2.59 0.86 16.33
CA CYS A 530 1.78 1.86 17.00
C CYS A 530 1.37 3.01 16.07
N TYR A 531 2.23 3.43 15.14
CA TYR A 531 1.87 4.42 14.13
C TYR A 531 0.71 3.90 13.26
N TYR A 532 0.77 2.64 12.82
CA TYR A 532 -0.34 2.05 12.05
C TYR A 532 -1.63 1.98 12.86
N LEU A 533 -1.58 1.53 14.11
CA LEU A 533 -2.74 1.51 15.00
C LEU A 533 -3.29 2.93 15.23
N PHE A 534 -2.41 3.92 15.39
CA PHE A 534 -2.77 5.33 15.54
C PHE A 534 -3.55 5.83 14.33
N ILE A 535 -3.10 5.54 13.10
CA ILE A 535 -3.82 5.93 11.88
C ILE A 535 -5.16 5.19 11.73
N ILE A 536 -5.21 3.89 12.04
CA ILE A 536 -6.47 3.10 11.99
C ILE A 536 -7.51 3.71 12.95
N ILE A 537 -7.10 4.01 14.18
CA ILE A 537 -7.98 4.63 15.19
C ILE A 537 -8.40 6.02 14.73
N PHE A 538 -7.47 6.83 14.20
CA PHE A 538 -7.76 8.16 13.67
C PHE A 538 -8.82 8.12 12.56
N LEU A 539 -8.66 7.25 11.57
CA LEU A 539 -9.65 7.07 10.50
C LEU A 539 -11.01 6.61 11.04
N ALA A 540 -11.03 5.71 12.04
CA ALA A 540 -12.27 5.26 12.68
C ALA A 540 -12.97 6.39 13.46
N ILE A 541 -12.22 7.30 14.10
CA ILE A 541 -12.74 8.49 14.78
C ILE A 541 -13.31 9.48 13.75
N ILE A 542 -12.57 9.80 12.69
CA ILE A 542 -13.03 10.73 11.64
C ILE A 542 -14.30 10.19 10.94
N ALA A 543 -14.40 8.88 10.74
CA ALA A 543 -15.57 8.26 10.15
C ALA A 543 -16.87 8.58 10.91
N GLN A 544 -16.78 8.90 12.22
CA GLN A 544 -17.95 9.29 13.04
C GLN A 544 -18.45 10.72 12.73
N LYS A 545 -17.65 11.60 12.11
CA LYS A 545 -17.98 13.02 11.93
C LYS A 545 -19.24 13.24 11.12
N ASP A 546 -20.15 14.05 11.64
CA ASP A 546 -21.49 14.24 11.07
C ASP A 546 -21.48 15.34 9.99
N ASN A 547 -20.96 14.99 8.81
CA ASN A 547 -20.92 15.89 7.64
C ASN A 547 -22.01 15.55 6.60
N ILE A 548 -23.20 15.13 7.04
CA ILE A 548 -24.26 14.71 6.12
C ILE A 548 -25.30 15.83 5.92
N ASN A 549 -25.53 16.20 4.66
CA ASN A 549 -26.59 17.11 4.23
C ASN A 549 -27.96 16.67 4.82
N ASN A 550 -28.80 17.63 5.25
CA ASN A 550 -30.03 17.46 6.05
C ASN A 550 -31.03 16.36 5.63
N ARG A 551 -30.92 15.77 4.42
CA ARG A 551 -31.75 14.66 3.92
C ARG A 551 -31.44 13.29 4.54
N TYR A 552 -30.24 13.08 5.09
CA TYR A 552 -29.81 11.81 5.68
C TYR A 552 -29.39 11.99 7.14
N LYS A 553 -30.22 12.67 7.95
CA LYS A 553 -30.08 12.78 9.42
C LYS A 553 -29.80 11.45 10.15
N ASN A 554 -29.98 10.29 9.48
CA ASN A 554 -29.77 8.94 10.00
C ASN A 554 -28.66 8.14 9.28
N GLY A 555 -27.81 8.78 8.45
CA GLY A 555 -26.67 8.10 7.81
C GLY A 555 -26.95 7.22 6.61
N PHE A 556 -25.95 6.40 6.26
CA PHE A 556 -26.08 5.36 5.24
C PHE A 556 -27.07 4.27 5.69
N VAL A 557 -28.10 4.02 4.88
CA VAL A 557 -29.03 2.91 5.11
C VAL A 557 -28.34 1.56 4.90
N LEU A 558 -28.88 0.48 5.47
CA LEU A 558 -28.29 -0.87 5.40
C LEU A 558 -27.99 -1.31 3.96
N ARG A 559 -28.89 -1.00 3.01
CA ARG A 559 -28.68 -1.27 1.58
C ARG A 559 -27.40 -0.63 1.05
N ASP A 560 -27.19 0.64 1.35
CA ASP A 560 -26.03 1.39 0.86
C ASP A 560 -24.74 0.85 1.49
N ARG A 561 -24.79 0.46 2.78
CA ARG A 561 -23.68 -0.21 3.48
C ARG A 561 -23.31 -1.54 2.83
N ILE A 562 -24.30 -2.37 2.49
CA ILE A 562 -24.08 -3.65 1.80
C ILE A 562 -23.45 -3.41 0.42
N ILE A 563 -23.97 -2.46 -0.37
CA ILE A 563 -23.42 -2.12 -1.69
C ILE A 563 -21.94 -1.70 -1.58
N MET A 564 -21.61 -0.79 -0.66
CA MET A 564 -20.23 -0.35 -0.45
C MET A 564 -19.30 -1.51 -0.05
N LEU A 565 -19.76 -2.38 0.88
CA LEU A 565 -18.99 -3.55 1.31
C LEU A 565 -18.78 -4.55 0.17
N THR A 566 -19.82 -4.84 -0.62
CA THR A 566 -19.73 -5.74 -1.77
C THR A 566 -18.74 -5.21 -2.80
N ILE A 567 -18.78 -3.91 -3.13
CA ILE A 567 -17.87 -3.32 -4.09
C ILE A 567 -16.43 -3.35 -3.59
N ALA A 568 -16.20 -2.99 -2.33
CA ALA A 568 -14.87 -3.07 -1.73
C ALA A 568 -14.33 -4.51 -1.78
N PHE A 569 -15.15 -5.50 -1.42
CA PHE A 569 -14.79 -6.92 -1.49
C PHE A 569 -14.48 -7.39 -2.92
N LEU A 570 -15.33 -7.03 -3.89
CA LEU A 570 -15.12 -7.40 -5.30
C LEU A 570 -13.81 -6.82 -5.84
N ILE A 571 -13.49 -5.55 -5.52
CA ILE A 571 -12.22 -4.94 -5.92
C ILE A 571 -11.02 -5.71 -5.34
N VAL A 572 -11.06 -6.06 -4.05
CA VAL A 572 -9.99 -6.87 -3.42
C VAL A 572 -9.82 -8.21 -4.13
N VAL A 573 -10.91 -8.94 -4.34
CA VAL A 573 -10.90 -10.25 -4.98
C VAL A 573 -10.40 -10.16 -6.43
N THR A 574 -10.87 -9.18 -7.20
CA THR A 574 -10.43 -8.98 -8.59
C THR A 574 -8.94 -8.63 -8.67
N ILE A 575 -8.42 -7.80 -7.77
CA ILE A 575 -6.97 -7.49 -7.72
C ILE A 575 -6.17 -8.75 -7.42
N ILE A 576 -6.54 -9.51 -6.38
CA ILE A 576 -5.86 -10.77 -6.02
C ILE A 576 -5.90 -11.78 -7.19
N THR A 577 -7.01 -11.81 -7.93
CA THR A 577 -7.21 -12.70 -9.07
C THR A 577 -6.28 -12.32 -10.22
N ILE A 578 -6.19 -11.05 -10.58
CA ILE A 578 -5.32 -10.60 -11.67
C ILE A 578 -3.85 -10.83 -11.33
N MET A 579 -3.47 -10.76 -10.05
CA MET A 579 -2.11 -11.06 -9.57
C MET A 579 -1.71 -12.54 -9.68
N PHE A 580 -2.60 -13.45 -10.08
CA PHE A 580 -2.17 -14.80 -10.47
C PHE A 580 -1.24 -14.79 -11.69
N THR A 581 -1.40 -13.83 -12.61
CA THR A 581 -0.44 -13.66 -13.73
C THR A 581 0.99 -13.50 -13.21
N TRP A 582 1.17 -12.57 -12.27
CA TRP A 582 2.45 -12.33 -11.60
C TRP A 582 2.91 -13.51 -10.75
N THR A 583 1.97 -14.18 -10.07
CA THR A 583 2.26 -15.38 -9.26
C THR A 583 2.85 -16.50 -10.13
N PHE A 584 2.26 -16.74 -11.30
CA PHE A 584 2.73 -17.75 -12.24
C PHE A 584 4.08 -17.37 -12.85
N GLN A 585 4.29 -16.10 -13.19
CA GLN A 585 5.59 -15.61 -13.67
C GLN A 585 6.71 -15.80 -12.63
N ILE A 586 6.46 -15.46 -11.36
CA ILE A 586 7.43 -15.70 -10.27
C ILE A 586 7.72 -17.20 -10.09
N ALA A 587 6.72 -18.05 -10.30
CA ALA A 587 6.87 -19.50 -10.21
C ALA A 587 7.44 -20.13 -11.49
N GLU A 588 7.93 -19.33 -12.44
CA GLU A 588 8.48 -19.76 -13.74
C GLU A 588 7.50 -20.63 -14.55
N MET A 589 6.20 -20.44 -14.34
CA MET A 589 5.15 -21.13 -15.08
C MET A 589 4.83 -20.38 -16.38
N ASP A 590 4.68 -21.12 -17.48
CA ASP A 590 4.33 -20.51 -18.77
C ASP A 590 2.90 -19.93 -18.73
N ILE A 591 2.80 -18.62 -18.93
CA ILE A 591 1.54 -17.87 -18.94
C ILE A 591 0.85 -17.87 -20.31
N ASN A 592 1.48 -18.40 -21.35
CA ASN A 592 0.92 -18.46 -22.70
C ASN A 592 0.08 -19.73 -22.95
N VAL A 593 -0.08 -20.57 -21.94
CA VAL A 593 -0.85 -21.82 -22.01
C VAL A 593 -2.37 -21.59 -22.08
N SER A 594 -3.14 -22.67 -22.23
CA SER A 594 -4.60 -22.62 -22.19
C SER A 594 -5.14 -22.34 -20.78
N PHE A 595 -6.36 -21.82 -20.65
CA PHE A 595 -6.97 -21.59 -19.33
C PHE A 595 -7.15 -22.90 -18.53
N ILE A 596 -7.33 -24.03 -19.22
CA ILE A 596 -7.45 -25.36 -18.59
C ILE A 596 -6.12 -25.75 -17.94
N GLU A 597 -5.01 -25.45 -18.60
CA GLU A 597 -3.67 -25.71 -18.07
C GLU A 597 -3.34 -24.76 -16.92
N MET A 598 -3.66 -23.46 -17.04
CA MET A 598 -3.55 -22.52 -15.91
C MET A 598 -4.39 -22.98 -14.71
N ALA A 599 -5.57 -23.57 -14.93
CA ALA A 599 -6.40 -24.08 -13.86
C ALA A 599 -5.73 -25.23 -13.07
N LYS A 600 -4.81 -25.97 -13.71
CA LYS A 600 -3.98 -26.98 -13.03
C LYS A 600 -2.91 -26.32 -12.16
N TYR A 601 -2.32 -25.20 -12.58
CA TYR A 601 -1.34 -24.45 -11.78
C TYR A 601 -1.91 -24.01 -10.42
N LEU A 602 -3.22 -23.70 -10.37
CA LEU A 602 -3.90 -23.39 -9.11
C LEU A 602 -3.82 -24.53 -8.07
N ASN A 603 -3.74 -25.80 -8.49
CA ASN A 603 -3.59 -26.92 -7.56
C ASN A 603 -2.26 -26.88 -6.81
N ASN A 604 -1.20 -26.40 -7.48
CA ASN A 604 0.14 -26.28 -6.92
C ASN A 604 0.42 -24.89 -6.33
N THR A 605 -0.55 -23.98 -6.41
CA THR A 605 -0.44 -22.62 -5.87
C THR A 605 -1.07 -22.56 -4.49
N GLU A 606 -0.34 -22.10 -3.48
CA GLU A 606 -0.87 -21.91 -2.12
C GLU A 606 -1.37 -20.48 -1.87
N LEU A 607 -0.67 -19.49 -2.43
CA LEU A 607 -0.90 -18.06 -2.21
C LEU A 607 -0.81 -17.31 -3.54
N SER A 608 -1.60 -16.25 -3.69
CA SER A 608 -1.41 -15.24 -4.75
C SER A 608 -0.42 -14.18 -4.28
N LEU A 609 0.64 -13.97 -5.04
CA LEU A 609 1.78 -13.09 -4.74
C LEU A 609 1.69 -11.78 -5.54
N GLY A 610 2.41 -10.75 -5.10
CA GLY A 610 2.54 -9.47 -5.83
C GLY A 610 1.46 -8.42 -5.56
N THR A 611 0.38 -8.78 -4.86
CA THR A 611 -0.59 -7.79 -4.37
C THR A 611 0.05 -6.91 -3.30
N GLN A 612 -0.19 -5.59 -3.35
CA GLN A 612 0.28 -4.63 -2.36
C GLN A 612 -0.88 -3.81 -1.80
N GLY A 613 -0.76 -3.35 -0.55
CA GLY A 613 -1.82 -2.55 0.10
C GLY A 613 -2.09 -1.20 -0.57
N ARG A 614 -1.11 -0.63 -1.30
CA ARG A 614 -1.36 0.58 -2.11
C ARG A 614 -2.54 0.42 -3.08
N TYR A 615 -2.82 -0.81 -3.53
CA TYR A 615 -3.94 -1.11 -4.42
C TYR A 615 -5.31 -1.04 -3.72
N PHE A 616 -5.35 -0.94 -2.40
CA PHE A 616 -6.60 -0.86 -1.65
C PHE A 616 -6.93 0.56 -1.18
N VAL A 617 -6.06 1.55 -1.43
CA VAL A 617 -6.30 2.96 -1.09
C VAL A 617 -7.66 3.47 -1.62
N PRO A 618 -8.07 3.19 -2.88
CA PRO A 618 -9.37 3.65 -3.40
C PRO A 618 -10.60 3.14 -2.65
N ILE A 619 -10.50 1.98 -1.98
CA ILE A 619 -11.63 1.36 -1.26
C ILE A 619 -11.63 1.66 0.23
N VAL A 620 -10.59 2.30 0.78
CA VAL A 620 -10.52 2.68 2.20
C VAL A 620 -11.71 3.54 2.58
N PHE A 621 -12.13 4.47 1.71
CA PHE A 621 -13.29 5.33 1.97
C PHE A 621 -14.56 4.50 2.16
N LEU A 622 -14.78 3.50 1.28
CA LEU A 622 -15.95 2.63 1.34
C LEU A 622 -15.98 1.84 2.64
N ILE A 623 -14.83 1.30 3.08
CA ILE A 623 -14.73 0.50 4.31
C ILE A 623 -14.97 1.36 5.56
N TYR A 624 -14.27 2.50 5.67
CA TYR A 624 -14.38 3.34 6.88
C TYR A 624 -15.70 4.12 6.94
N ALA A 625 -16.33 4.45 5.80
CA ALA A 625 -17.66 5.04 5.77
C ALA A 625 -18.72 4.15 6.46
N LEU A 626 -18.52 2.81 6.47
CA LEU A 626 -19.38 1.86 7.19
C LEU A 626 -19.35 2.04 8.70
N LEU A 627 -18.30 2.67 9.25
CA LEU A 627 -18.19 2.88 10.69
C LEU A 627 -19.04 4.05 11.20
N TYR A 628 -19.67 4.81 10.30
CA TYR A 628 -20.46 5.97 10.70
C TYR A 628 -21.62 5.59 11.64
N ASP A 629 -21.76 6.41 12.69
CA ASP A 629 -22.77 6.35 13.76
C ASP A 629 -22.68 5.06 14.61
N LEU A 630 -21.54 4.37 14.57
CA LEU A 630 -21.24 3.30 15.52
C LEU A 630 -20.90 3.88 16.90
N VAL A 631 -20.21 5.02 16.95
CA VAL A 631 -19.81 5.69 18.19
C VAL A 631 -20.15 7.17 18.13
N LYS A 632 -20.92 7.65 19.11
CA LYS A 632 -21.31 9.06 19.19
C LYS A 632 -20.17 9.91 19.75
N ILE A 633 -19.41 10.53 18.87
CA ILE A 633 -18.37 11.52 19.18
C ILE A 633 -18.85 12.88 18.69
N LYS A 634 -18.66 13.93 19.50
CA LYS A 634 -19.02 15.30 19.10
C LYS A 634 -18.10 15.77 17.97
N ASP A 635 -18.62 16.37 16.92
CA ASP A 635 -17.82 16.87 15.78
C ASP A 635 -16.70 17.82 16.19
N LYS A 636 -16.93 18.64 17.23
CA LYS A 636 -15.91 19.51 17.79
C LYS A 636 -14.70 18.73 18.30
N VAL A 637 -14.92 17.58 18.94
CA VAL A 637 -13.83 16.71 19.43
C VAL A 637 -13.09 16.11 18.25
N ILE A 638 -13.81 15.63 17.23
CA ILE A 638 -13.20 15.09 16.02
C ILE A 638 -12.33 16.14 15.32
N SER A 639 -12.83 17.38 15.23
CA SER A 639 -12.08 18.49 14.60
C SER A 639 -10.81 18.87 15.38
N ILE A 640 -10.83 18.77 16.72
CA ILE A 640 -9.63 18.93 17.55
C ILE A 640 -8.64 17.77 17.29
N VAL A 641 -9.13 16.53 17.20
CA VAL A 641 -8.32 15.36 16.87
C VAL A 641 -7.66 15.55 15.50
N GLU A 642 -8.39 16.00 14.48
CA GLU A 642 -7.84 16.33 13.15
C GLU A 642 -6.65 17.30 13.26
N VAL A 643 -6.82 18.44 13.93
CA VAL A 643 -5.74 19.46 14.07
C VAL A 643 -4.50 18.94 14.78
N ILE A 644 -4.65 18.00 15.74
CA ILE A 644 -3.52 17.43 16.48
C ILE A 644 -2.85 16.29 15.69
N VAL A 645 -3.65 15.42 15.07
CA VAL A 645 -3.16 14.18 14.45
C VAL A 645 -2.40 14.46 13.17
N TYR A 646 -2.86 15.38 12.30
CA TYR A 646 -2.18 15.64 11.03
C TYR A 646 -0.72 16.08 11.21
N PRO A 647 -0.37 17.08 12.06
CA PRO A 647 1.03 17.43 12.30
C PRO A 647 1.86 16.27 12.83
N ILE A 648 1.34 15.48 13.79
CA ILE A 648 2.07 14.33 14.35
C ILE A 648 2.33 13.29 13.26
N MET A 649 1.31 12.97 12.46
CA MET A 649 1.41 12.04 11.34
C MET A 649 2.51 12.49 10.37
N PHE A 650 2.49 13.75 9.95
CA PHE A 650 3.44 14.27 8.97
C PHE A 650 4.86 14.39 9.51
N ILE A 651 5.04 14.92 10.73
CA ILE A 651 6.36 15.04 11.35
C ILE A 651 6.99 13.66 11.50
N TYR A 652 6.24 12.67 11.99
CA TYR A 652 6.74 11.31 12.14
C TYR A 652 7.22 10.75 10.79
N VAL A 653 6.41 10.86 9.73
CA VAL A 653 6.78 10.35 8.41
C VAL A 653 8.00 11.07 7.83
N ILE A 654 8.06 12.40 7.94
CA ILE A 654 9.21 13.18 7.48
C ILE A 654 10.49 12.75 8.22
N MET A 655 10.42 12.57 9.54
CA MET A 655 11.55 12.08 10.32
C MET A 655 12.00 10.68 9.87
N GLN A 656 11.06 9.79 9.58
CA GLN A 656 11.37 8.45 9.08
C GLN A 656 12.01 8.48 7.68
N LEU A 657 11.52 9.33 6.77
CA LEU A 657 12.14 9.51 5.45
C LEU A 657 13.56 10.10 5.55
N LEU A 658 13.74 11.10 6.41
CA LEU A 658 15.05 11.69 6.69
C LEU A 658 16.02 10.63 7.24
N GLN A 659 15.61 9.86 8.24
CA GLN A 659 16.43 8.79 8.81
C GLN A 659 16.71 7.66 7.79
N ARG A 660 15.74 7.30 6.96
CA ARG A 660 15.89 6.24 5.95
C ARG A 660 16.90 6.61 4.88
N PHE A 661 16.82 7.82 4.33
CA PHE A 661 17.55 8.18 3.10
C PHE A 661 18.71 9.15 3.32
N TRP A 662 18.72 9.92 4.42
CA TRP A 662 19.60 11.09 4.58
C TRP A 662 20.29 11.24 5.94
N GLY A 663 19.96 10.36 6.89
CA GLY A 663 20.37 10.41 8.29
C GLY A 663 21.67 9.71 8.61
#